data_AF-A0A7S3WED5-F1
#
_entry.id   AF-A0A7S3WED5-F1
#
_cell.length_a   1.000
_cell.length_b   1.000
_cell.length_c   1.000
_cell.angle_alpha   90.00
_cell.angle_beta   90.00
_cell.angle_gamma   90.00
#
_symmetry.space_group_name_H-M   'P 1'
#
loop_
_entity.id
_entity.type
_entity.pdbx_description
1 polymer ?
#
loop_
_entity_poly.entity_id
_entity_poly.type
_entity_poly.pdbx_seq_one_letter_code
_entity_poly.pdbx_strand_id
1 'polypeptide(L)'
;VSQLSSWLLSVRRRQLAALEPPPARPVRSASSSGGSGAEPAGEEDSAEVASCLRQLEEEHGVALLFCAEVSSRVIGSSHSRSDHDLVAVFVPPPAAYLSIEAPRKKLSASFATAGCTAVDVVAYELRHASSMLASNNPTLFEALRSPIVYAATEPFASGARALAERYDALALAASWLHHAKRNHVDFIAGASRRGEEGPVRKKYLHVLRPLLSVRWLRERGRLELPAEGGECPEDDATEVDPAAERWPPQQLQQLLSSLGAAEGDAVYAEMRAALGALLLPSRRGELQQSAPRVPSLDAFIERELAEAEGWLAERRRRQRDGGTRHSARALAACDALCVASIQAAAAGHSGGGDTASGWVGCAAAFSDQPGLDEIGLRYATIEETATGRDKYLGGDKTSAGQGFTRHYAALLEPLRPLVGVTLLEIGVWYGASLAMWSDYLGPTARIIGIDCSLARFRRHLPELRRKGAFRAAEPQTHELDTASEAFVSLVARLPRLHIVLDDGDHTALSQWRLLRLLWPRLLPGGVYVIEDVVQPGAFFAPSAFGAVLGAVANESYLRSAEVNRERERVVSAARAAAVAEVEHARRAVAHATAARERAGDGRDRAAIESALAAKVSALEALEAEGGPRIGERRARAAAREFDASVQSAAALAAEAESIEVRRMCVVIR
;
A
#
# COMPACT_ATOMS: atom_id res chain seq x y z
N VAL A 1 35.31 8.83 3.90
CA VAL A 1 34.17 8.25 4.66
C VAL A 1 33.77 9.11 5.86
N SER A 2 34.58 9.25 6.92
CA SER A 2 34.27 10.10 8.10
C SER A 2 34.07 11.60 7.76
N GLN A 3 34.82 12.13 6.79
CA GLN A 3 34.64 13.51 6.31
C GLN A 3 33.35 13.69 5.49
N LEU A 4 32.87 12.64 4.81
CA LEU A 4 31.62 12.67 4.04
C LEU A 4 30.40 12.56 4.97
N SER A 5 30.46 11.73 6.01
CA SER A 5 29.39 11.63 7.01
C SER A 5 29.22 12.91 7.82
N SER A 6 30.33 13.55 8.24
CA SER A 6 30.27 14.85 8.93
C SER A 6 29.74 15.97 8.04
N TRP A 7 30.06 15.95 6.75
CA TRP A 7 29.52 16.91 5.78
C TRP A 7 28.01 16.73 5.55
N LEU A 8 27.54 15.49 5.41
CA LEU A 8 26.11 15.17 5.25
C LEU A 8 25.29 15.52 6.50
N LEU A 9 25.81 15.27 7.70
CA LEU A 9 25.18 15.66 8.96
C LEU A 9 25.12 17.19 9.12
N SER A 10 26.13 17.91 8.65
CA SER A 10 26.19 19.37 8.64
C SER A 10 25.17 20.01 7.67
N VAL A 11 24.90 19.36 6.54
CA VAL A 11 23.83 19.75 5.61
C VAL A 11 22.45 19.49 6.24
N ARG A 12 22.25 18.31 6.85
CA ARG A 12 21.01 17.94 7.58
C ARG A 12 20.64 18.93 8.68
N ARG A 13 21.60 19.37 9.50
CA ARG A 13 21.36 20.36 10.58
C ARG A 13 20.96 21.74 10.06
N ARG A 14 21.55 22.19 8.96
CA ARG A 14 21.21 23.48 8.33
C ARG A 14 19.84 23.46 7.66
N GLN A 15 19.41 22.32 7.15
CA GLN A 15 18.08 22.13 6.56
C GLN A 15 16.95 22.12 7.62
N LEU A 16 17.20 21.53 8.79
CA LEU A 16 16.23 21.51 9.89
C LEU A 16 16.08 22.86 10.59
N ALA A 17 17.16 23.65 10.66
CA ALA A 17 17.15 24.98 11.29
C ALA A 17 16.45 26.07 10.45
N ALA A 18 16.12 25.80 9.18
CA ALA A 18 15.52 26.77 8.26
C ALA A 18 13.97 26.67 8.18
N LEU A 19 13.36 25.77 8.96
CA LEU A 19 11.90 25.58 9.00
C LEU A 19 11.35 26.29 10.24
N GLU A 20 10.77 27.48 10.07
CA GLU A 20 10.02 28.14 11.15
C GLU A 20 8.67 27.44 11.40
N PRO A 21 8.19 27.33 12.66
CA PRO A 21 6.88 26.78 12.96
C PRO A 21 5.77 27.78 12.61
N PRO A 22 4.66 27.34 11.96
CA PRO A 22 3.58 28.23 11.58
C PRO A 22 2.60 28.50 12.75
N PRO A 23 1.87 29.64 12.71
CA PRO A 23 0.99 30.07 13.79
C PRO A 23 -0.33 29.30 13.87
N ALA A 24 -0.93 29.24 15.06
CA ALA A 24 -2.21 28.58 15.34
C ALA A 24 -3.40 29.20 14.58
N ARG A 25 -4.38 28.38 14.19
CA ARG A 25 -5.58 28.81 13.44
C ARG A 25 -6.90 28.54 14.20
N PRO A 26 -7.96 29.32 13.91
CA PRO A 26 -9.24 29.27 14.62
C PRO A 26 -10.29 28.33 13.98
N VAL A 27 -11.27 27.99 14.82
CA VAL A 27 -12.31 26.94 14.72
C VAL A 27 -13.38 27.20 13.63
N ARG A 28 -13.88 26.13 12.99
CA ARG A 28 -15.16 26.11 12.26
C ARG A 28 -16.14 25.12 12.91
N SER A 29 -17.34 25.58 13.27
CA SER A 29 -18.46 24.75 13.77
C SER A 29 -19.19 24.06 12.60
N ALA A 30 -19.39 22.75 12.68
CA ALA A 30 -20.16 21.99 11.69
C ALA A 30 -21.67 22.07 11.97
N SER A 31 -22.45 22.36 10.93
CA SER A 31 -23.91 22.38 10.93
C SER A 31 -24.52 20.98 10.85
N SER A 32 -25.58 20.75 11.64
CA SER A 32 -26.39 19.54 11.71
C SER A 32 -27.15 19.23 10.41
N SER A 33 -27.07 17.99 9.90
CA SER A 33 -28.04 17.45 8.94
C SER A 33 -28.69 16.18 9.48
N GLY A 34 -30.03 16.15 9.43
CA GLY A 34 -30.91 15.27 10.20
C GLY A 34 -30.87 13.78 9.86
N GLY A 35 -31.02 12.97 10.91
CA GLY A 35 -31.49 11.60 10.90
C GLY A 35 -32.36 11.39 12.13
N SER A 36 -33.66 11.24 11.95
CA SER A 36 -34.66 11.14 13.03
C SER A 36 -34.58 9.78 13.74
N GLY A 37 -34.41 9.77 15.07
CA GLY A 37 -34.61 8.56 15.87
C GLY A 37 -33.76 8.36 17.13
N ALA A 38 -33.03 9.37 17.61
CA ALA A 38 -32.32 9.31 18.89
C ALA A 38 -32.58 10.60 19.68
N GLU A 39 -32.83 10.49 20.98
CA GLU A 39 -32.83 11.65 21.87
C GLU A 39 -31.49 12.37 21.74
N PRO A 40 -31.47 13.68 21.40
CA PRO A 40 -30.22 14.42 21.31
C PRO A 40 -29.59 14.48 22.70
N ALA A 41 -28.32 14.10 22.81
CA ALA A 41 -27.51 14.47 23.97
C ALA A 41 -27.65 16.00 24.16
N GLY A 42 -27.81 16.46 25.41
CA GLY A 42 -28.00 17.88 25.70
C GLY A 42 -26.92 18.71 25.02
N GLU A 43 -27.30 19.87 24.47
CA GLU A 43 -26.37 20.76 23.75
C GLU A 43 -25.15 21.14 24.60
N GLU A 44 -25.30 21.15 25.94
CA GLU A 44 -24.23 21.39 26.92
C GLU A 44 -23.19 20.26 26.99
N ASP A 45 -23.61 18.99 27.06
CA ASP A 45 -22.71 17.81 27.08
C ASP A 45 -21.84 17.76 25.81
N SER A 46 -22.43 18.11 24.66
CA SER A 46 -21.74 18.12 23.37
C SER A 46 -20.65 19.20 23.28
N ALA A 47 -20.86 20.36 23.92
CA ALA A 47 -19.89 21.44 23.95
C ALA A 47 -18.68 21.11 24.85
N GLU A 48 -18.91 20.44 25.99
CA GLU A 48 -17.86 19.99 26.89
C GLU A 48 -17.00 18.89 26.27
N VAL A 49 -17.62 17.89 25.64
CA VAL A 49 -16.90 16.84 24.90
C VAL A 49 -16.06 17.45 23.78
N ALA A 50 -16.61 18.40 23.01
CA ALA A 50 -15.86 19.08 21.98
C ALA A 50 -14.64 19.85 22.53
N SER A 51 -14.72 20.37 23.76
CA SER A 51 -13.58 21.00 24.43
C SER A 51 -12.49 20.01 24.82
N CYS A 52 -12.88 18.84 25.33
CA CYS A 52 -11.95 17.76 25.64
C CYS A 52 -11.22 17.25 24.39
N LEU A 53 -11.94 17.11 23.27
CA LEU A 53 -11.36 16.69 21.99
C LEU A 53 -10.35 17.72 21.46
N ARG A 54 -10.63 19.03 21.57
CA ARG A 54 -9.66 20.08 21.21
C ARG A 54 -8.41 20.03 22.08
N GLN A 55 -8.57 19.85 23.38
CA GLN A 55 -7.43 19.70 24.28
C GLN A 55 -6.54 18.51 23.88
N LEU A 56 -7.14 17.38 23.48
CA LEU A 56 -6.42 16.21 22.99
C LEU A 56 -5.63 16.50 21.70
N GLU A 57 -6.24 17.21 20.75
CA GLU A 57 -5.59 17.62 19.49
C GLU A 57 -4.40 18.55 19.75
N GLU A 58 -4.58 19.56 20.61
CA GLU A 58 -3.55 20.55 20.97
C GLU A 58 -2.39 19.91 21.75
N GLU A 59 -2.68 19.11 22.77
CA GLU A 59 -1.66 18.48 23.62
C GLU A 59 -0.76 17.52 22.84
N HIS A 60 -1.32 16.83 21.85
CA HIS A 60 -0.58 15.84 21.07
C HIS A 60 -0.17 16.33 19.67
N GLY A 61 -0.59 17.53 19.27
CA GLY A 61 -0.31 18.08 17.95
C GLY A 61 -0.86 17.19 16.82
N VAL A 62 -2.05 16.64 16.99
CA VAL A 62 -2.72 15.73 16.03
C VAL A 62 -4.06 16.29 15.60
N ALA A 63 -4.60 15.82 14.47
CA ALA A 63 -5.95 16.14 14.03
C ALA A 63 -6.87 14.91 14.16
N LEU A 64 -8.09 15.10 14.66
CA LEU A 64 -9.12 14.07 14.73
C LEU A 64 -9.87 13.98 13.40
N LEU A 65 -9.91 12.79 12.84
CA LEU A 65 -10.66 12.47 11.62
C LEU A 65 -12.04 11.91 11.93
N PHE A 66 -12.17 11.22 13.06
CA PHE A 66 -13.43 10.64 13.48
C PHE A 66 -13.45 10.55 15.00
N CYS A 67 -14.61 10.77 15.60
CA CYS A 67 -14.83 10.53 17.02
C CYS A 67 -16.30 10.21 17.24
N ALA A 68 -16.57 9.08 17.89
CA ALA A 68 -17.92 8.67 18.21
C ALA A 68 -17.97 7.99 19.58
N GLU A 69 -19.15 8.02 20.19
CA GLU A 69 -19.38 7.38 21.47
C GLU A 69 -19.56 5.88 21.29
N VAL A 70 -19.02 5.07 22.21
CA VAL A 70 -19.26 3.62 22.33
C VAL A 70 -19.71 3.25 23.75
N SER A 71 -20.27 4.23 24.47
CA SER A 71 -20.59 4.14 25.89
C SER A 71 -21.91 3.39 26.16
N SER A 72 -22.24 3.29 27.46
CA SER A 72 -23.54 2.84 27.93
C SER A 72 -24.75 3.61 27.32
N ARG A 73 -24.56 4.84 26.84
CA ARG A 73 -25.62 5.63 26.16
C ARG A 73 -25.99 5.01 24.82
N VAL A 74 -24.99 4.54 24.07
CA VAL A 74 -25.19 3.84 22.79
C VAL A 74 -25.79 2.46 22.99
N ILE A 75 -25.39 1.77 24.06
CA ILE A 75 -25.88 0.43 24.40
C ILE A 75 -27.31 0.47 24.98
N GLY A 76 -27.77 1.64 25.45
CA GLY A 76 -29.09 1.83 26.07
C GLY A 76 -29.13 1.49 27.56
N SER A 77 -27.99 1.51 28.25
CA SER A 77 -27.84 1.22 29.69
C SER A 77 -27.38 2.42 30.52
N SER A 78 -27.40 3.64 29.96
CA SER A 78 -26.95 4.86 30.63
C SER A 78 -27.84 5.32 31.79
N HIS A 79 -27.22 6.04 32.72
CA HIS A 79 -27.82 6.74 33.85
C HIS A 79 -27.11 8.10 34.05
N SER A 80 -27.59 8.91 35.00
CA SER A 80 -27.12 10.29 35.26
C SER A 80 -25.65 10.44 35.70
N ARG A 81 -24.88 9.36 35.81
CA ARG A 81 -23.45 9.35 36.14
C ARG A 81 -22.64 8.47 35.17
N SER A 82 -23.14 8.30 33.94
CA SER A 82 -22.46 7.48 32.94
C SER A 82 -21.35 8.28 32.26
N ASP A 83 -20.14 7.74 32.33
CA ASP A 83 -18.96 8.26 31.63
C ASP A 83 -19.15 8.23 30.11
N HIS A 84 -18.45 9.12 29.42
CA HIS A 84 -18.41 9.16 27.96
C HIS A 84 -17.21 8.36 27.47
N ASP A 85 -17.46 7.12 27.02
CA ASP A 85 -16.47 6.29 26.35
C ASP A 85 -16.42 6.67 24.86
N LEU A 86 -15.37 7.38 24.44
CA LEU A 86 -15.17 7.83 23.06
C LEU A 86 -14.10 7.01 22.36
N VAL A 87 -14.39 6.59 21.13
CA VAL A 87 -13.40 6.03 20.21
C VAL A 87 -13.16 7.04 19.10
N ALA A 88 -11.90 7.43 18.97
CA ALA A 88 -11.48 8.42 17.98
C ALA A 88 -10.44 7.85 17.02
N VAL A 89 -10.33 8.46 15.84
CA VAL A 89 -9.28 8.23 14.86
C VAL A 89 -8.56 9.55 14.64
N PHE A 90 -7.24 9.55 14.77
CA PHE A 90 -6.41 10.73 14.62
C PHE A 90 -5.34 10.54 13.54
N VAL A 91 -4.91 11.66 12.99
CA VAL A 91 -3.79 11.74 12.05
C VAL A 91 -2.75 12.71 12.60
N PRO A 92 -1.50 12.27 12.85
CA PRO A 92 -0.40 13.16 13.17
C PRO A 92 0.00 14.01 11.94
N PRO A 93 0.84 15.04 12.14
CA PRO A 93 1.34 15.84 11.03
C PRO A 93 2.08 14.96 10.01
N PRO A 94 2.00 15.25 8.69
CA PRO A 94 2.63 14.42 7.66
C PRO A 94 4.11 14.11 7.91
N ALA A 95 4.86 15.07 8.49
CA ALA A 95 6.26 14.90 8.87
C ALA A 95 6.49 13.76 9.88
N ALA A 96 5.52 13.42 10.73
CA ALA A 96 5.63 12.32 11.68
C ALA A 96 5.69 10.95 10.99
N TYR A 97 5.09 10.82 9.81
CA TYR A 97 5.18 9.59 9.01
C TYR A 97 6.51 9.44 8.28
N LEU A 98 7.25 10.54 8.12
CA LEU A 98 8.58 10.59 7.50
C LEU A 98 9.71 10.54 8.56
N SER A 99 9.35 10.41 9.84
CA SER A 99 10.29 10.26 10.95
C SER A 99 10.83 8.82 11.02
N ILE A 100 12.05 8.67 11.53
CA ILE A 100 12.65 7.35 11.83
C ILE A 100 11.80 6.61 12.88
N GLU A 101 11.26 7.36 13.84
CA GLU A 101 10.35 6.82 14.84
C GLU A 101 8.92 6.88 14.32
N ALA A 102 8.26 5.73 14.27
CA ALA A 102 6.85 5.66 13.89
C ALA A 102 5.97 6.45 14.89
N PRO A 103 4.91 7.13 14.42
CA PRO A 103 3.96 7.79 15.30
C PRO A 103 3.32 6.78 16.27
N ARG A 104 2.94 7.27 17.44
CA ARG A 104 2.21 6.47 18.44
C ARG A 104 0.95 5.92 17.80
N LYS A 105 0.73 4.61 17.94
CA LYS A 105 -0.45 3.93 17.36
C LYS A 105 -1.76 4.24 18.09
N LYS A 106 -1.67 4.68 19.35
CA LYS A 106 -2.80 4.88 20.26
C LYS A 106 -2.52 6.01 21.23
N LEU A 107 -3.53 6.81 21.51
CA LEU A 107 -3.57 7.82 22.58
C LEU A 107 -4.74 7.46 23.52
N SER A 108 -4.62 7.81 24.80
CA SER A 108 -5.68 7.60 25.79
C SER A 108 -5.66 8.74 26.77
N ALA A 109 -6.81 9.37 26.98
CA ALA A 109 -6.96 10.52 27.87
C ALA A 109 -8.30 10.44 28.60
N SER A 110 -8.32 10.93 29.84
CA SER A 110 -9.50 11.01 30.69
C SER A 110 -9.65 12.46 31.15
N PHE A 111 -10.78 13.09 30.84
CA PHE A 111 -11.04 14.49 31.18
C PHE A 111 -12.13 14.58 32.25
N ALA A 112 -11.88 15.39 33.28
CA ALA A 112 -12.89 15.74 34.28
C ALA A 112 -13.72 16.93 33.76
N THR A 113 -15.05 16.78 33.72
CA THR A 113 -15.98 17.82 33.29
C THR A 113 -16.62 18.51 34.50
N ALA A 114 -17.10 19.75 34.32
CA ALA A 114 -17.75 20.52 35.39
C ALA A 114 -19.08 19.89 35.86
N GLY A 115 -19.69 19.04 35.02
CA GLY A 115 -20.97 18.35 35.24
C GLY A 115 -20.94 16.96 35.91
N CYS A 116 -19.78 16.49 36.39
CA CYS A 116 -19.57 15.23 37.15
C CYS A 116 -19.35 13.91 36.37
N THR A 117 -19.32 13.85 35.03
CA THR A 117 -19.02 12.60 34.29
C THR A 117 -17.70 12.68 33.53
N ALA A 118 -16.85 11.66 33.67
CA ALA A 118 -15.55 11.64 32.98
C ALA A 118 -15.74 11.43 31.47
N VAL A 119 -14.90 12.07 30.67
CA VAL A 119 -14.79 11.80 29.23
C VAL A 119 -13.53 11.00 28.99
N ASP A 120 -13.69 9.72 28.68
CA ASP A 120 -12.61 8.78 28.40
C ASP A 120 -12.46 8.62 26.89
N VAL A 121 -11.35 9.11 26.33
CA VAL A 121 -11.07 9.06 24.90
C VAL A 121 -9.98 8.05 24.62
N VAL A 122 -10.28 7.09 23.75
CA VAL A 122 -9.30 6.20 23.15
C VAL A 122 -9.18 6.53 21.66
N ALA A 123 -8.06 7.17 21.30
CA ALA A 123 -7.81 7.58 19.91
C ALA A 123 -6.78 6.66 19.24
N TYR A 124 -7.07 6.21 18.02
CA TYR A 124 -6.21 5.35 17.22
C TYR A 124 -5.60 6.14 16.07
N GLU A 125 -4.30 5.95 15.83
CA GLU A 125 -3.64 6.54 14.66
C GLU A 125 -4.24 5.95 13.38
N LEU A 126 -4.44 6.79 12.36
CA LEU A 126 -5.12 6.46 11.12
C LEU A 126 -4.66 5.15 10.45
N ARG A 127 -3.36 4.86 10.35
CA ARG A 127 -2.88 3.58 9.78
C ARG A 127 -3.26 2.41 10.66
N HIS A 128 -3.19 2.59 11.98
CA HIS A 128 -3.60 1.55 12.92
C HIS A 128 -5.12 1.32 12.89
N ALA A 129 -5.92 2.38 12.83
CA ALA A 129 -7.37 2.31 12.64
C ALA A 129 -7.72 1.62 11.32
N SER A 130 -7.02 1.93 10.23
CA SER A 130 -7.21 1.28 8.92
C SER A 130 -6.88 -0.22 8.96
N SER A 131 -5.82 -0.61 9.69
CA SER A 131 -5.53 -2.03 9.95
C SER A 131 -6.61 -2.70 10.80
N MET A 132 -7.14 -2.01 11.82
CA MET A 132 -8.28 -2.49 12.62
C MET A 132 -9.51 -2.71 11.74
N LEU A 133 -9.78 -1.80 10.79
CA LEU A 133 -10.88 -1.93 9.82
C LEU A 133 -10.68 -3.16 8.92
N ALA A 134 -9.51 -3.32 8.32
CA ALA A 134 -9.18 -4.49 7.48
C ALA A 134 -9.26 -5.82 8.24
N SER A 135 -8.95 -5.82 9.54
CA SER A 135 -9.01 -6.99 10.41
C SER A 135 -10.40 -7.26 11.01
N ASN A 136 -11.41 -6.45 10.68
CA ASN A 136 -12.78 -6.54 11.22
C ASN A 136 -12.84 -6.37 12.75
N ASN A 137 -12.09 -5.39 13.28
CA ASN A 137 -12.03 -5.14 14.73
C ASN A 137 -13.35 -4.58 15.29
N PRO A 138 -13.99 -5.24 16.26
CA PRO A 138 -15.28 -4.82 16.81
C PRO A 138 -15.34 -3.38 17.33
N THR A 139 -14.28 -2.89 17.98
CA THR A 139 -14.27 -1.56 18.61
C THR A 139 -14.44 -0.45 17.58
N LEU A 140 -13.71 -0.52 16.47
CA LEU A 140 -13.80 0.48 15.41
C LEU A 140 -15.13 0.39 14.67
N PHE A 141 -15.62 -0.82 14.41
CA PHE A 141 -16.91 -1.03 13.75
C PHE A 141 -18.09 -0.54 14.57
N GLU A 142 -18.08 -0.77 15.89
CA GLU A 142 -19.07 -0.21 16.80
C GLU A 142 -19.02 1.31 16.81
N ALA A 143 -17.83 1.91 16.84
CA ALA A 143 -17.67 3.36 16.76
C ALA A 143 -18.22 3.96 15.45
N LEU A 144 -17.91 3.36 14.29
CA LEU A 144 -18.35 3.84 12.97
C LEU A 144 -19.88 3.85 12.80
N ARG A 145 -20.57 2.96 13.53
CA ARG A 145 -22.03 2.82 13.51
C ARG A 145 -22.74 3.50 14.68
N SER A 146 -21.99 4.16 15.55
CA SER A 146 -22.56 4.87 16.68
C SER A 146 -23.52 5.96 16.22
N PRO A 147 -24.70 6.11 16.86
CA PRO A 147 -25.60 7.22 16.59
C PRO A 147 -25.09 8.55 17.15
N ILE A 148 -24.11 8.53 18.06
CA ILE A 148 -23.57 9.72 18.72
C ILE A 148 -22.15 9.97 18.17
N VAL A 149 -22.04 10.91 17.23
CA VAL A 149 -20.79 11.24 16.53
C VAL A 149 -20.39 12.68 16.85
N TYR A 150 -19.19 12.87 17.40
CA TYR A 150 -18.64 14.17 17.79
C TYR A 150 -17.72 14.77 16.72
N ALA A 151 -17.05 13.93 15.94
CA ALA A 151 -16.23 14.36 14.81
C ALA A 151 -16.35 13.38 13.65
N ALA A 152 -16.46 13.90 12.43
CA ALA A 152 -16.48 13.13 11.19
C ALA A 152 -15.93 13.98 10.06
N THR A 153 -14.69 13.70 9.68
CA THR A 153 -13.94 14.42 8.65
C THR A 153 -13.81 13.54 7.42
N GLU A 154 -14.07 14.12 6.26
CA GLU A 154 -13.92 13.43 4.98
C GLU A 154 -12.48 13.51 4.45
N PRO A 155 -12.02 12.49 3.70
CA PRO A 155 -12.76 11.32 3.18
C PRO A 155 -12.87 10.14 4.15
N PHE A 156 -12.28 10.23 5.34
CA PHE A 156 -12.17 9.09 6.25
C PHE A 156 -13.55 8.58 6.70
N ALA A 157 -14.43 9.48 7.16
CA ALA A 157 -15.69 9.09 7.79
C ALA A 157 -16.62 8.30 6.84
N SER A 158 -16.85 8.80 5.63
CA SER A 158 -17.68 8.08 4.66
C SER A 158 -17.01 6.80 4.16
N GLY A 159 -15.71 6.86 3.84
CA GLY A 159 -14.96 5.71 3.33
C GLY A 159 -14.89 4.56 4.35
N ALA A 160 -14.63 4.87 5.62
CA ALA A 160 -14.56 3.87 6.68
C ALA A 160 -15.92 3.19 6.90
N ARG A 161 -17.02 3.95 6.88
CA ARG A 161 -18.38 3.39 6.96
C ARG A 161 -18.72 2.50 5.77
N ALA A 162 -18.37 2.92 4.55
CA ALA A 162 -18.61 2.12 3.35
C ALA A 162 -17.82 0.80 3.36
N LEU A 163 -16.56 0.83 3.80
CA LEU A 163 -15.76 -0.38 3.99
C LEU A 163 -16.33 -1.28 5.09
N ALA A 164 -16.86 -0.68 6.16
CA ALA A 164 -17.50 -1.44 7.22
C ALA A 164 -18.75 -2.19 6.73
N GLU A 165 -19.44 -1.76 5.67
CA GLU A 165 -20.56 -2.51 5.09
C GLU A 165 -20.14 -3.78 4.34
N ARG A 166 -18.84 -3.97 4.06
CA ARG A 166 -18.28 -5.12 3.31
C ARG A 166 -17.48 -6.08 4.18
N TYR A 167 -17.80 -6.13 5.48
CA TYR A 167 -17.05 -6.88 6.49
C TYR A 167 -17.11 -8.41 6.31
N ASP A 168 -16.08 -9.09 6.79
CA ASP A 168 -16.09 -10.54 6.94
C ASP A 168 -16.82 -10.89 8.24
N ALA A 169 -18.05 -11.39 8.09
CA ALA A 169 -18.90 -11.77 9.22
C ALA A 169 -18.29 -12.85 10.11
N LEU A 170 -17.48 -13.76 9.55
CA LEU A 170 -16.83 -14.82 10.32
C LEU A 170 -15.66 -14.26 11.14
N ALA A 171 -14.86 -13.37 10.55
CA ALA A 171 -13.77 -12.69 11.24
C ALA A 171 -14.28 -11.80 12.38
N LEU A 172 -15.37 -11.06 12.13
CA LEU A 172 -16.01 -10.22 13.14
C LEU A 172 -16.61 -11.06 14.29
N ALA A 173 -17.33 -12.14 13.97
CA ALA A 173 -17.89 -13.05 14.96
C ALA A 173 -16.80 -13.71 15.82
N ALA A 174 -15.68 -14.10 15.22
CA ALA A 174 -14.54 -14.63 15.95
C ALA A 174 -13.94 -13.61 16.92
N SER A 175 -13.85 -12.34 16.51
CA SER A 175 -13.36 -11.27 17.36
C SER A 175 -14.29 -11.01 18.55
N TRP A 176 -15.60 -10.87 18.30
CA TRP A 176 -16.60 -10.73 19.38
C TRP A 176 -16.59 -11.92 20.34
N LEU A 177 -16.51 -13.14 19.83
CA LEU A 177 -16.47 -14.33 20.69
C LEU A 177 -15.21 -14.35 21.57
N HIS A 178 -14.06 -13.96 21.02
CA HIS A 178 -12.83 -13.82 21.81
C HIS A 178 -13.00 -12.80 22.94
N HIS A 179 -13.58 -11.63 22.66
CA HIS A 179 -13.89 -10.63 23.68
C HIS A 179 -14.87 -11.13 24.74
N ALA A 180 -15.95 -11.80 24.33
CA ALA A 180 -16.94 -12.37 25.24
C ALA A 180 -16.32 -13.41 26.18
N LYS A 181 -15.53 -14.34 25.64
CA LYS A 181 -14.86 -15.40 26.41
C LYS A 181 -13.90 -14.82 27.43
N ARG A 182 -13.07 -13.86 27.00
CA ARG A 182 -12.13 -13.18 27.90
C ARG A 182 -12.87 -12.43 29.01
N ASN A 183 -13.88 -11.65 28.67
CA ASN A 183 -14.68 -10.89 29.65
C ASN A 183 -15.42 -11.83 30.62
N HIS A 184 -15.90 -12.99 30.15
CA HIS A 184 -16.53 -13.99 31.00
C HIS A 184 -15.54 -14.53 32.04
N VAL A 185 -14.32 -14.88 31.62
CA VAL A 185 -13.27 -15.35 32.52
C VAL A 185 -12.85 -14.27 33.52
N ASP A 186 -12.57 -13.06 33.03
CA ASP A 186 -11.98 -11.99 33.84
C ASP A 186 -13.01 -11.42 34.84
N PHE A 187 -14.26 -11.23 34.40
CA PHE A 187 -15.27 -10.50 35.16
C PHE A 187 -16.30 -11.39 35.85
N ILE A 188 -16.72 -12.49 35.24
CA ILE A 188 -17.82 -13.32 35.78
C ILE A 188 -17.25 -14.51 36.55
N ALA A 189 -16.49 -15.39 35.90
CA ALA A 189 -15.90 -16.57 36.54
C ALA A 189 -14.79 -16.21 37.54
N GLY A 190 -14.05 -15.14 37.27
CA GLY A 190 -12.97 -14.64 38.12
C GLY A 190 -13.43 -14.00 39.43
N ALA A 191 -14.66 -13.47 39.51
CA ALA A 191 -15.19 -12.81 40.71
C ALA A 191 -15.24 -13.76 41.91
N SER A 192 -15.66 -15.01 41.69
CA SER A 192 -15.68 -16.05 42.73
C SER A 192 -14.29 -16.41 43.26
N ARG A 193 -13.23 -16.23 42.44
CA ARG A 193 -11.84 -16.50 42.86
C ARG A 193 -11.25 -15.38 43.72
N ARG A 194 -11.81 -14.17 43.64
CA ARG A 194 -11.37 -12.97 44.38
C ARG A 194 -12.12 -12.75 45.71
N GLY A 195 -13.05 -13.65 46.06
CA GLY A 195 -13.83 -13.55 47.30
C GLY A 195 -14.89 -12.44 47.29
N GLU A 196 -15.29 -11.97 46.11
CA GLU A 196 -16.32 -10.93 45.93
C GLU A 196 -17.75 -11.53 46.09
N GLU A 197 -18.72 -10.75 46.57
CA GLU A 197 -20.15 -11.15 46.65
C GLU A 197 -20.74 -11.58 45.28
N GLY A 198 -20.12 -11.14 44.19
CA GLY A 198 -20.42 -11.51 42.81
C GLY A 198 -19.95 -10.41 41.85
N PRO A 199 -20.12 -10.61 40.53
CA PRO A 199 -19.63 -9.68 39.53
C PRO A 199 -20.39 -8.33 39.57
N VAL A 200 -19.70 -7.26 39.17
CA VAL A 200 -20.34 -5.96 38.91
C VAL A 200 -21.36 -6.13 37.79
N ARG A 201 -22.61 -5.67 37.99
CA ARG A 201 -23.72 -5.92 37.06
C ARG A 201 -23.44 -5.47 35.63
N LYS A 202 -22.79 -4.32 35.43
CA LYS A 202 -22.37 -3.81 34.11
C LYS A 202 -21.50 -4.83 33.35
N LYS A 203 -20.76 -5.69 34.04
CA LYS A 203 -19.90 -6.71 33.42
C LYS A 203 -20.68 -7.83 32.74
N TYR A 204 -21.91 -8.14 33.19
CA TYR A 204 -22.80 -9.03 32.44
C TYR A 204 -23.10 -8.45 31.06
N LEU A 205 -23.32 -7.14 30.95
CA LEU A 205 -23.57 -6.48 29.67
C LEU A 205 -22.35 -6.58 28.73
N HIS A 206 -21.13 -6.47 29.27
CA HIS A 206 -19.88 -6.60 28.50
C HIS A 206 -19.63 -8.01 27.95
N VAL A 207 -20.28 -9.03 28.50
CA VAL A 207 -20.22 -10.42 28.02
C VAL A 207 -21.40 -10.71 27.08
N LEU A 208 -22.61 -10.31 27.47
CA LEU A 208 -23.83 -10.59 26.72
C LEU A 208 -23.90 -9.84 25.39
N ARG A 209 -23.49 -8.57 25.34
CA ARG A 209 -23.55 -7.77 24.10
C ARG A 209 -22.78 -8.42 22.94
N PRO A 210 -21.49 -8.80 23.07
CA PRO A 210 -20.77 -9.49 22.00
C PRO A 210 -21.33 -10.89 21.71
N LEU A 211 -21.79 -11.65 22.71
CA LEU A 211 -22.39 -12.98 22.47
C LEU A 211 -23.67 -12.91 21.67
N LEU A 212 -24.56 -11.99 22.03
CA LEU A 212 -25.82 -11.78 21.32
C LEU A 212 -25.57 -11.24 19.90
N SER A 213 -24.50 -10.47 19.64
CA SER A 213 -24.08 -10.13 18.28
C SER A 213 -23.71 -11.37 17.47
N VAL A 214 -22.93 -12.29 18.05
CA VAL A 214 -22.52 -13.53 17.37
C VAL A 214 -23.74 -14.39 17.07
N ARG A 215 -24.66 -14.51 18.03
CA ARG A 215 -25.94 -15.20 17.83
C ARG A 215 -26.78 -14.56 16.73
N TRP A 216 -26.86 -13.24 16.70
CA TRP A 216 -27.58 -12.49 15.66
C TRP A 216 -27.03 -12.79 14.26
N LEU A 217 -25.70 -12.84 14.12
CA LEU A 217 -25.03 -13.22 12.88
C LEU A 217 -25.33 -14.69 12.50
N ARG A 218 -25.36 -15.59 13.50
CA ARG A 218 -25.66 -17.01 13.32
C ARG A 218 -27.09 -17.25 12.83
N GLU A 219 -28.09 -16.62 13.43
CA GLU A 219 -29.51 -16.83 13.13
C GLU A 219 -29.93 -16.29 11.76
N ARG A 220 -29.32 -15.19 11.29
CA ARG A 220 -29.65 -14.58 10.00
C ARG A 220 -28.98 -15.23 8.79
N GLY A 221 -28.29 -16.37 8.97
CA GLY A 221 -27.79 -17.19 7.86
C GLY A 221 -26.83 -16.50 6.90
N ARG A 222 -26.17 -15.39 7.29
CA ARG A 222 -25.40 -14.51 6.40
C ARG A 222 -24.09 -15.11 5.82
N LEU A 223 -23.94 -16.42 5.89
CA LEU A 223 -22.85 -17.23 5.35
C LEU A 223 -23.41 -18.55 4.79
N GLU A 224 -24.39 -18.51 3.90
CA GLU A 224 -24.63 -19.66 3.02
C GLU A 224 -23.50 -19.71 1.98
N LEU A 225 -22.60 -20.67 2.13
CA LEU A 225 -21.73 -21.08 1.03
C LEU A 225 -22.63 -21.85 0.04
N PRO A 226 -22.51 -21.64 -1.28
CA PRO A 226 -23.23 -22.48 -2.23
C PRO A 226 -22.88 -23.95 -1.98
N ALA A 227 -23.86 -24.84 -2.16
CA ALA A 227 -23.65 -26.28 -2.05
C ALA A 227 -22.49 -26.74 -2.94
N GLU A 228 -21.80 -27.79 -2.51
CA GLU A 228 -20.55 -28.31 -3.10
C GLU A 228 -20.58 -28.32 -4.64
N GLY A 229 -19.64 -27.59 -5.25
CA GLY A 229 -19.46 -27.54 -6.71
C GLY A 229 -19.90 -26.25 -7.41
N GLY A 230 -20.50 -25.29 -6.70
CA GLY A 230 -20.75 -23.95 -7.25
C GLY A 230 -19.50 -23.08 -7.19
N GLU A 231 -19.11 -22.47 -8.32
CA GLU A 231 -18.14 -21.38 -8.34
C GLU A 231 -18.53 -20.31 -7.30
N CYS A 232 -17.55 -19.67 -6.65
CA CYS A 232 -17.82 -18.44 -5.91
C CYS A 232 -18.56 -17.52 -6.88
N PRO A 233 -19.77 -17.02 -6.57
CA PRO A 233 -20.39 -16.04 -7.44
C PRO A 233 -19.36 -14.93 -7.63
N GLU A 234 -19.01 -14.67 -8.89
CA GLU A 234 -18.37 -13.41 -9.22
C GLU A 234 -19.24 -12.28 -8.64
N ASP A 235 -18.66 -11.10 -8.44
CA ASP A 235 -19.33 -9.90 -7.89
C ASP A 235 -20.48 -9.40 -8.79
N ASP A 236 -21.28 -10.28 -9.40
CA ASP A 236 -22.55 -10.00 -10.01
C ASP A 236 -23.57 -9.77 -8.90
N ALA A 237 -24.18 -8.59 -8.99
CA ALA A 237 -25.27 -8.11 -8.19
C ALA A 237 -26.42 -9.12 -8.14
N THR A 238 -26.35 -10.08 -7.23
CA THR A 238 -27.57 -10.62 -6.63
C THR A 238 -28.19 -9.44 -5.88
N GLU A 239 -29.39 -9.04 -6.29
CA GLU A 239 -30.21 -8.02 -5.63
C GLU A 239 -30.41 -8.42 -4.16
N VAL A 240 -29.47 -8.04 -3.30
CA VAL A 240 -29.63 -8.11 -1.85
C VAL A 240 -30.50 -6.93 -1.49
N ASP A 241 -31.70 -7.21 -0.99
CA ASP A 241 -32.66 -6.23 -0.50
C ASP A 241 -31.95 -5.11 0.30
N PRO A 242 -31.97 -3.84 -0.17
CA PRO A 242 -31.37 -2.71 0.52
C PRO A 242 -31.93 -2.52 1.94
N ALA A 243 -33.12 -3.04 2.23
CA ALA A 243 -33.78 -2.97 3.53
C ALA A 243 -33.34 -4.06 4.52
N ALA A 244 -32.59 -5.08 4.09
CA ALA A 244 -32.19 -6.18 4.97
C ALA A 244 -31.09 -5.74 5.96
N GLU A 245 -31.50 -5.47 7.20
CA GLU A 245 -30.65 -5.03 8.32
C GLU A 245 -29.32 -5.79 8.38
N ARG A 246 -28.21 -5.08 8.09
CA ARG A 246 -26.89 -5.69 7.86
C ARG A 246 -26.07 -5.98 9.10
N TRP A 247 -26.50 -5.46 10.24
CA TRP A 247 -25.72 -5.42 11.47
C TRP A 247 -26.58 -5.69 12.70
N PRO A 248 -26.01 -6.28 13.76
CA PRO A 248 -26.72 -6.37 15.04
C PRO A 248 -27.01 -4.97 15.58
N PRO A 249 -28.24 -4.70 16.07
CA PRO A 249 -28.56 -3.44 16.73
C PRO A 249 -27.58 -3.10 17.86
N GLN A 250 -27.24 -1.82 18.01
CA GLN A 250 -26.31 -1.38 19.04
C GLN A 250 -26.92 -1.41 20.44
N GLN A 251 -28.20 -1.04 20.53
CA GLN A 251 -28.94 -1.10 21.77
C GLN A 251 -29.26 -2.54 22.13
N LEU A 252 -28.96 -2.92 23.37
CA LEU A 252 -29.10 -4.29 23.83
C LEU A 252 -30.57 -4.76 23.80
N GLN A 253 -31.52 -3.87 24.09
CA GLN A 253 -32.96 -4.19 24.00
C GLN A 253 -33.40 -4.46 22.57
N GLN A 254 -32.96 -3.65 21.59
CA GLN A 254 -33.26 -3.87 20.18
C GLN A 254 -32.65 -5.18 19.68
N LEU A 255 -31.39 -5.45 20.07
CA LEU A 255 -30.71 -6.69 19.73
C LEU A 255 -31.48 -7.91 20.24
N LEU A 256 -31.94 -7.89 21.49
CA LEU A 256 -32.77 -8.96 22.06
C LEU A 256 -34.09 -9.12 21.30
N SER A 257 -34.80 -8.03 21.00
CA SER A 257 -36.05 -8.08 20.25
C SER A 257 -35.86 -8.63 18.82
N SER A 258 -34.69 -8.40 18.24
CA SER A 258 -34.34 -8.85 16.89
C SER A 258 -33.91 -10.33 16.81
N LEU A 259 -33.76 -11.00 17.95
CA LEU A 259 -33.44 -12.43 18.06
C LEU A 259 -34.74 -13.23 18.24
N GLY A 260 -34.97 -14.17 17.33
CA GLY A 260 -36.16 -15.03 17.36
C GLY A 260 -36.16 -15.89 18.62
N ALA A 261 -37.30 -16.01 19.30
CA ALA A 261 -37.46 -17.06 20.30
C ALA A 261 -37.56 -18.41 19.56
N ALA A 262 -36.72 -19.38 19.92
CA ALA A 262 -37.11 -20.77 19.71
C ALA A 262 -38.30 -21.01 20.65
N GLU A 263 -39.47 -21.35 20.10
CA GLU A 263 -40.63 -21.71 20.92
C GLU A 263 -40.22 -22.79 21.94
N GLY A 264 -40.36 -22.49 23.24
CA GLY A 264 -40.08 -23.43 24.33
C GLY A 264 -38.72 -23.32 25.04
N ASP A 265 -37.84 -22.36 24.70
CA ASP A 265 -36.55 -22.22 25.39
C ASP A 265 -36.69 -21.47 26.74
N ALA A 266 -36.92 -22.22 27.81
CA ALA A 266 -37.09 -21.69 29.17
C ALA A 266 -35.87 -20.89 29.67
N VAL A 267 -34.64 -21.35 29.35
CA VAL A 267 -33.39 -20.67 29.72
C VAL A 267 -33.34 -19.28 29.10
N TYR A 268 -33.80 -19.16 27.86
CA TYR A 268 -33.83 -17.88 27.15
C TYR A 268 -34.89 -16.91 27.68
N ALA A 269 -36.07 -17.41 28.06
CA ALA A 269 -37.10 -16.60 28.69
C ALA A 269 -36.62 -16.06 30.06
N GLU A 270 -35.99 -16.90 30.88
CA GLU A 270 -35.39 -16.50 32.15
C GLU A 270 -34.25 -15.49 31.98
N MET A 271 -33.39 -15.68 30.97
CA MET A 271 -32.33 -14.73 30.62
C MET A 271 -32.91 -13.38 30.22
N ARG A 272 -33.93 -13.34 29.32
CA ARG A 272 -34.57 -12.09 28.90
C ARG A 272 -35.19 -11.36 30.09
N ALA A 273 -35.85 -12.09 31.00
CA ALA A 273 -36.41 -11.51 32.22
C ALA A 273 -35.32 -10.92 33.13
N ALA A 274 -34.23 -11.67 33.35
CA ALA A 274 -33.09 -11.23 34.16
C ALA A 274 -32.39 -10.00 33.57
N LEU A 275 -32.15 -10.00 32.25
CA LEU A 275 -31.52 -8.88 31.55
C LEU A 275 -32.45 -7.66 31.47
N GLY A 276 -33.75 -7.88 31.25
CA GLY A 276 -34.77 -6.83 31.31
C GLY A 276 -34.80 -6.16 32.69
N ALA A 277 -34.75 -6.94 33.76
CA ALA A 277 -34.69 -6.43 35.13
C ALA A 277 -33.41 -5.61 35.41
N LEU A 278 -32.27 -5.98 34.81
CA LEU A 278 -31.02 -5.21 34.90
C LEU A 278 -31.07 -3.88 34.14
N LEU A 279 -31.84 -3.80 33.05
CA LEU A 279 -31.92 -2.61 32.18
C LEU A 279 -33.06 -1.64 32.55
N LEU A 280 -33.88 -1.98 33.56
CA LEU A 280 -34.95 -1.11 34.05
C LEU A 280 -34.40 0.28 34.40
N PRO A 281 -35.00 1.38 33.90
CA PRO A 281 -34.52 2.74 34.14
C PRO A 281 -34.27 3.06 35.62
N SER A 282 -35.16 2.59 36.50
CA SER A 282 -35.06 2.77 37.96
C SER A 282 -33.87 2.06 38.61
N ARG A 283 -33.27 1.07 37.94
CA ARG A 283 -32.16 0.24 38.47
C ARG A 283 -30.82 0.49 37.79
N ARG A 284 -30.74 1.33 36.76
CA ARG A 284 -29.49 1.56 36.02
C ARG A 284 -28.38 2.15 36.89
N GLY A 285 -28.73 2.92 37.93
CA GLY A 285 -27.77 3.42 38.93
C GLY A 285 -27.11 2.31 39.77
N GLU A 286 -27.69 1.11 39.83
CA GLU A 286 -27.12 -0.06 40.51
C GLU A 286 -26.09 -0.81 39.62
N LEU A 287 -25.94 -0.46 38.34
CA LEU A 287 -25.10 -1.24 37.40
C LEU A 287 -23.62 -1.29 37.78
N GLN A 288 -23.15 -0.29 38.52
CA GLN A 288 -21.76 -0.20 39.01
C GLN A 288 -21.54 -0.98 40.31
N GLN A 289 -22.59 -1.53 40.92
CA GLN A 289 -22.49 -2.29 42.16
C GLN A 289 -22.25 -3.77 41.88
N SER A 290 -21.45 -4.40 42.73
CA SER A 290 -21.38 -5.86 42.81
C SER A 290 -22.72 -6.41 43.28
N ALA A 291 -23.12 -7.55 42.73
CA ALA A 291 -24.34 -8.22 43.12
C ALA A 291 -24.15 -9.73 43.07
N PRO A 292 -24.97 -10.51 43.80
CA PRO A 292 -24.99 -11.95 43.66
C PRO A 292 -25.11 -12.37 42.20
N ARG A 293 -24.44 -13.47 41.85
CA ARG A 293 -24.52 -14.07 40.52
C ARG A 293 -25.98 -14.31 40.13
N VAL A 294 -26.27 -14.15 38.85
CA VAL A 294 -27.60 -14.38 38.29
C VAL A 294 -27.57 -15.71 37.53
N PRO A 295 -28.07 -16.81 38.11
CA PRO A 295 -27.86 -18.15 37.56
C PRO A 295 -28.38 -18.32 36.13
N SER A 296 -29.51 -17.69 35.79
CA SER A 296 -30.08 -17.73 34.45
C SER A 296 -29.19 -17.02 33.41
N LEU A 297 -28.51 -15.93 33.78
CA LEU A 297 -27.54 -15.26 32.90
C LEU A 297 -26.27 -16.08 32.75
N ASP A 298 -25.79 -16.67 33.85
CA ASP A 298 -24.59 -17.52 33.83
C ASP A 298 -24.79 -18.75 32.95
N ALA A 299 -25.88 -19.49 33.15
CA ALA A 299 -26.23 -20.67 32.37
C ALA A 299 -26.39 -20.33 30.87
N PHE A 300 -27.00 -19.18 30.56
CA PHE A 300 -27.12 -18.71 29.18
C PHE A 300 -25.76 -18.37 28.56
N ILE A 301 -24.90 -17.65 29.28
CA ILE A 301 -23.56 -17.28 28.80
C ILE A 301 -22.74 -18.53 28.49
N GLU A 302 -22.73 -19.52 29.40
CA GLU A 302 -21.98 -20.77 29.22
C GLU A 302 -22.49 -21.56 28.01
N ARG A 303 -23.81 -21.68 27.85
CA ARG A 303 -24.44 -22.33 26.70
C ARG A 303 -24.11 -21.63 25.39
N GLU A 304 -24.31 -20.32 25.30
CA GLU A 304 -24.07 -19.56 24.06
C GLU A 304 -22.58 -19.52 23.68
N LEU A 305 -21.68 -19.45 24.66
CA LEU A 305 -20.24 -19.57 24.39
C LEU A 305 -19.93 -20.91 23.72
N ALA A 306 -20.43 -22.01 24.26
CA ALA A 306 -20.22 -23.35 23.70
C ALA A 306 -20.81 -23.48 22.29
N GLU A 307 -22.04 -22.99 22.07
CA GLU A 307 -22.70 -23.02 20.77
C GLU A 307 -21.96 -22.15 19.73
N ALA A 308 -21.51 -20.95 20.11
CA ALA A 308 -20.76 -20.04 19.24
C ALA A 308 -19.38 -20.60 18.87
N GLU A 309 -18.68 -21.22 19.82
CA GLU A 309 -17.39 -21.89 19.57
C GLU A 309 -17.55 -23.06 18.59
N GLY A 310 -18.56 -23.91 18.81
CA GLY A 310 -18.87 -25.03 17.91
C GLY A 310 -19.20 -24.55 16.50
N TRP A 311 -20.03 -23.51 16.39
CA TRP A 311 -20.42 -22.91 15.11
C TRP A 311 -19.22 -22.33 14.34
N LEU A 312 -18.35 -21.55 15.00
CA LEU A 312 -17.15 -20.99 14.35
C LEU A 312 -16.14 -22.06 13.94
N ALA A 313 -15.94 -23.09 14.77
CA ALA A 313 -15.03 -24.19 14.47
C ALA A 313 -15.47 -24.94 13.21
N GLU A 314 -16.78 -25.21 13.08
CA GLU A 314 -17.34 -25.84 11.88
C GLU A 314 -17.16 -25.00 10.62
N ARG A 315 -17.44 -23.70 10.70
CA ARG A 315 -17.29 -22.78 9.56
C ARG A 315 -15.84 -22.61 9.12
N ARG A 316 -14.90 -22.51 10.06
CA ARG A 316 -13.46 -22.44 9.76
C ARG A 316 -12.94 -23.70 9.10
N ARG A 317 -13.49 -24.89 9.40
CA ARG A 317 -13.15 -26.12 8.69
C ARG A 317 -13.55 -26.01 7.21
N ARG A 318 -14.81 -25.67 6.94
CA ARG A 318 -15.34 -25.51 5.56
C ARG A 318 -14.62 -24.41 4.75
N GLN A 319 -14.15 -23.33 5.39
CA GLN A 319 -13.45 -22.25 4.71
C GLN A 319 -12.01 -22.61 4.29
N ARG A 320 -11.33 -23.51 5.03
CA ARG A 320 -9.97 -23.96 4.66
C ARG A 320 -9.95 -24.74 3.34
N ASP A 321 -11.05 -25.40 3.01
CA ASP A 321 -11.20 -26.17 1.78
C ASP A 321 -11.52 -25.28 0.55
N GLY A 322 -11.85 -23.99 0.76
CA GLY A 322 -12.31 -23.07 -0.29
C GLY A 322 -11.38 -21.89 -0.69
N GLY A 323 -10.24 -21.71 -0.01
CA GLY A 323 -9.25 -20.67 -0.35
C GLY A 323 -9.65 -19.21 0.00
N THR A 324 -8.79 -18.48 0.68
CA THR A 324 -9.05 -17.11 1.19
C THR A 324 -8.59 -16.01 0.22
N ARG A 325 -9.52 -15.36 -0.52
CA ARG A 325 -9.24 -14.20 -1.41
C ARG A 325 -9.60 -12.82 -0.82
N HIS A 326 -10.34 -12.76 0.29
CA HIS A 326 -11.01 -11.54 0.79
C HIS A 326 -10.06 -10.52 1.48
N SER A 327 -9.02 -10.98 2.18
CA SER A 327 -8.16 -10.13 3.02
C SER A 327 -7.30 -9.12 2.23
N ALA A 328 -6.83 -9.48 1.03
CA ALA A 328 -5.94 -8.61 0.23
C ALA A 328 -6.69 -7.39 -0.35
N ARG A 329 -7.93 -7.58 -0.80
CA ARG A 329 -8.77 -6.48 -1.33
C ARG A 329 -9.18 -5.50 -0.23
N ALA A 330 -9.53 -6.01 0.96
CA ALA A 330 -9.87 -5.17 2.11
C ALA A 330 -8.69 -4.31 2.58
N LEU A 331 -7.48 -4.89 2.60
CA LEU A 331 -6.27 -4.16 2.96
C LEU A 331 -5.96 -3.04 1.96
N ALA A 332 -6.01 -3.33 0.65
CA ALA A 332 -5.76 -2.32 -0.39
C ALA A 332 -6.76 -1.15 -0.33
N ALA A 333 -8.04 -1.42 -0.04
CA ALA A 333 -9.05 -0.37 0.10
C ALA A 333 -8.85 0.47 1.37
N CYS A 334 -8.42 -0.15 2.47
CA CYS A 334 -8.06 0.57 3.70
C CYS A 334 -6.79 1.44 3.50
N ASP A 335 -5.81 0.95 2.74
CA ASP A 335 -4.61 1.72 2.41
C ASP A 335 -4.95 2.95 1.55
N ALA A 336 -5.81 2.80 0.54
CA ALA A 336 -6.27 3.91 -0.28
C ALA A 336 -7.00 4.98 0.56
N LEU A 337 -7.89 4.56 1.47
CA LEU A 337 -8.58 5.45 2.39
C LEU A 337 -7.60 6.18 3.32
N CYS A 338 -6.58 5.48 3.81
CA CYS A 338 -5.55 6.03 4.67
C CYS A 338 -4.76 7.13 3.94
N VAL A 339 -4.28 6.86 2.72
CA VAL A 339 -3.54 7.85 1.91
C VAL A 339 -4.40 9.10 1.65
N ALA A 340 -5.64 8.91 1.20
CA ALA A 340 -6.56 10.01 0.93
C ALA A 340 -6.83 10.87 2.18
N SER A 341 -6.94 10.22 3.35
CA SER A 341 -7.18 10.92 4.62
C SER A 341 -5.97 11.69 5.11
N ILE A 342 -4.74 11.17 4.92
CA ILE A 342 -3.49 11.90 5.22
C ILE A 342 -3.36 13.12 4.31
N GLN A 343 -3.66 12.97 3.02
CA GLN A 343 -3.58 14.05 2.04
C GLN A 343 -4.63 15.14 2.30
N ALA A 344 -5.87 14.75 2.61
CA ALA A 344 -6.93 15.69 2.97
C ALA A 344 -6.59 16.45 4.26
N ALA A 345 -6.07 15.75 5.26
CA ALA A 345 -5.58 16.37 6.49
C ALA A 345 -4.44 17.37 6.17
N ALA A 346 -3.46 16.99 5.35
CA ALA A 346 -2.37 17.87 4.94
C ALA A 346 -2.85 19.11 4.15
N ALA A 347 -3.84 18.97 3.27
CA ALA A 347 -4.39 20.06 2.47
C ALA A 347 -5.18 21.08 3.31
N GLY A 348 -5.86 20.63 4.37
CA GLY A 348 -6.52 21.51 5.34
C GLY A 348 -5.57 22.45 6.10
N HIS A 349 -4.25 22.20 6.06
CA HIS A 349 -3.23 23.03 6.70
C HIS A 349 -2.77 24.21 5.83
N SER A 350 -3.15 24.28 4.54
CA SER A 350 -2.87 25.40 3.64
C SER A 350 -4.12 26.23 3.37
N GLY A 351 -4.15 27.49 3.84
CA GLY A 351 -4.92 28.61 3.24
C GLY A 351 -6.41 28.39 2.90
N GLY A 352 -7.33 29.04 3.63
CA GLY A 352 -8.76 28.83 3.46
C GLY A 352 -9.33 29.25 2.09
N GLY A 353 -10.38 28.54 1.70
CA GLY A 353 -11.27 28.81 0.58
C GLY A 353 -12.38 27.76 0.60
N ASP A 354 -13.64 28.20 0.55
CA ASP A 354 -14.80 27.32 0.56
C ASP A 354 -14.75 26.28 -0.58
N THR A 355 -14.67 25.00 -0.23
CA THR A 355 -14.84 23.89 -1.17
C THR A 355 -15.86 22.86 -0.68
N ALA A 356 -16.79 23.25 0.21
CA ALA A 356 -17.81 22.33 0.73
C ALA A 356 -18.81 21.83 -0.32
N SER A 357 -18.83 22.39 -1.53
CA SER A 357 -19.66 21.96 -2.66
C SER A 357 -18.94 21.08 -3.70
N GLY A 358 -17.64 20.78 -3.51
CA GLY A 358 -16.84 20.02 -4.49
C GLY A 358 -16.60 18.53 -4.16
N TRP A 359 -16.87 18.09 -2.93
CA TRP A 359 -16.34 16.79 -2.45
C TRP A 359 -17.32 15.63 -2.48
N VAL A 360 -18.64 15.88 -2.50
CA VAL A 360 -19.63 14.82 -2.82
C VAL A 360 -19.45 14.34 -4.28
N GLY A 361 -18.77 15.13 -5.12
CA GLY A 361 -18.39 14.75 -6.47
C GLY A 361 -17.07 13.97 -6.58
N CYS A 362 -16.18 13.93 -5.58
CA CYS A 362 -14.83 13.36 -5.80
C CYS A 362 -14.76 11.83 -5.63
N ALA A 363 -15.54 11.26 -4.70
CA ALA A 363 -15.64 9.80 -4.60
C ALA A 363 -16.40 9.18 -5.78
N ALA A 364 -17.36 9.91 -6.36
CA ALA A 364 -18.03 9.55 -7.61
C ALA A 364 -17.19 9.89 -8.86
N ALA A 365 -16.33 10.92 -8.82
CA ALA A 365 -15.47 11.27 -9.96
C ALA A 365 -14.24 10.36 -10.09
N PHE A 366 -13.79 9.65 -9.04
CA PHE A 366 -12.79 8.59 -9.20
C PHE A 366 -13.38 7.27 -9.73
N SER A 367 -14.71 7.09 -9.74
CA SER A 367 -15.35 6.02 -10.51
C SER A 367 -15.60 6.38 -11.98
N ASP A 368 -15.51 7.66 -12.35
CA ASP A 368 -15.66 8.17 -13.73
C ASP A 368 -14.32 8.52 -14.41
N GLN A 369 -13.20 8.49 -13.68
CA GLN A 369 -11.88 8.63 -14.29
C GLN A 369 -11.47 7.28 -14.89
N PRO A 370 -11.10 7.24 -16.18
CA PRO A 370 -10.67 6.01 -16.82
C PRO A 370 -9.49 5.43 -16.04
N GLY A 371 -9.57 4.14 -15.70
CA GLY A 371 -8.49 3.44 -14.99
C GLY A 371 -7.20 3.48 -15.82
N LEU A 372 -6.04 3.29 -15.19
CA LEU A 372 -4.74 3.30 -15.91
C LEU A 372 -4.73 2.37 -17.13
N ASP A 373 -5.41 1.23 -17.05
CA ASP A 373 -5.54 0.31 -18.18
C ASP A 373 -6.37 0.90 -19.33
N GLU A 374 -7.48 1.56 -19.03
CA GLU A 374 -8.33 2.23 -20.02
C GLU A 374 -7.62 3.41 -20.68
N ILE A 375 -6.89 4.21 -19.88
CA ILE A 375 -6.01 5.28 -20.38
C ILE A 375 -4.95 4.68 -21.31
N GLY A 376 -4.29 3.60 -20.89
CA GLY A 376 -3.28 2.92 -21.70
C GLY A 376 -3.85 2.40 -23.01
N LEU A 377 -5.02 1.75 -22.98
CA LEU A 377 -5.71 1.19 -24.15
C LEU A 377 -6.08 2.27 -25.18
N ARG A 378 -6.38 3.50 -24.73
CA ARG A 378 -6.61 4.65 -25.62
C ARG A 378 -5.40 4.95 -26.50
N TYR A 379 -4.20 4.85 -25.95
CA TYR A 379 -2.95 5.16 -26.65
C TYR A 379 -2.24 3.92 -27.23
N ALA A 380 -2.76 2.71 -26.96
CA ALA A 380 -2.16 1.42 -27.31
C ALA A 380 -2.13 1.11 -28.82
N THR A 381 -3.02 1.70 -29.60
CA THR A 381 -3.12 1.49 -31.06
C THR A 381 -2.60 2.69 -31.81
N ILE A 382 -1.95 2.45 -32.95
CA ILE A 382 -1.52 3.48 -33.89
C ILE A 382 -2.13 3.14 -35.25
N GLU A 383 -3.04 3.95 -35.76
CA GLU A 383 -3.82 3.66 -36.97
C GLU A 383 -2.92 3.42 -38.21
N GLU A 384 -1.77 4.11 -38.28
CA GLU A 384 -0.81 4.02 -39.40
C GLU A 384 -0.11 2.65 -39.51
N THR A 385 -0.20 1.79 -38.49
CA THR A 385 0.52 0.50 -38.40
C THR A 385 -0.41 -0.72 -38.34
N ALA A 386 -1.73 -0.51 -38.50
CA ALA A 386 -2.78 -1.54 -38.44
C ALA A 386 -2.65 -2.66 -39.49
N THR A 387 -1.65 -2.61 -40.37
CA THR A 387 -1.30 -3.66 -41.33
C THR A 387 -0.66 -4.92 -40.71
N GLY A 388 -0.54 -4.98 -39.37
CA GLY A 388 -0.35 -6.23 -38.63
C GLY A 388 1.06 -6.83 -38.62
N ARG A 389 2.13 -6.02 -38.71
CA ARG A 389 3.51 -6.53 -38.64
C ARG A 389 4.29 -6.15 -37.37
N ASP A 390 3.88 -5.11 -36.67
CA ASP A 390 4.58 -4.66 -35.46
C ASP A 390 3.69 -4.93 -34.25
N LYS A 391 4.03 -5.96 -33.45
CA LYS A 391 3.27 -6.37 -32.27
C LYS A 391 3.46 -5.43 -31.07
N TYR A 392 4.37 -4.45 -31.16
CA TYR A 392 4.79 -3.57 -30.07
C TYR A 392 4.51 -2.10 -30.41
N LEU A 393 3.23 -1.73 -30.45
CA LEU A 393 2.77 -0.35 -30.70
C LEU A 393 2.77 0.53 -29.43
N GLY A 394 3.36 0.04 -28.33
CA GLY A 394 3.40 0.71 -27.02
C GLY A 394 2.17 0.45 -26.14
N GLY A 395 1.24 -0.41 -26.58
CA GLY A 395 0.12 -0.93 -25.79
C GLY A 395 0.45 -2.17 -24.96
N ASP A 396 1.69 -2.65 -25.00
CA ASP A 396 2.14 -3.87 -24.34
C ASP A 396 2.02 -3.77 -22.81
N LYS A 397 2.10 -2.59 -22.21
CA LYS A 397 1.88 -2.41 -20.76
C LYS A 397 0.43 -2.69 -20.33
N THR A 398 -0.54 -2.63 -21.25
CA THR A 398 -1.98 -2.78 -20.97
C THR A 398 -2.44 -4.23 -20.90
N SER A 399 -3.70 -4.45 -20.52
CA SER A 399 -4.38 -5.75 -20.56
C SER A 399 -4.38 -6.42 -21.94
N ALA A 400 -4.22 -5.66 -23.03
CA ALA A 400 -4.05 -6.18 -24.39
C ALA A 400 -2.65 -6.78 -24.66
N GLY A 401 -1.71 -6.64 -23.71
CA GLY A 401 -0.35 -7.19 -23.79
C GLY A 401 0.10 -7.87 -22.50
N GLN A 402 1.18 -7.35 -21.89
CA GLN A 402 1.80 -7.80 -20.66
C GLN A 402 1.01 -7.45 -19.39
N GLY A 403 -0.04 -6.63 -19.44
CA GLY A 403 -0.93 -6.35 -18.31
C GLY A 403 -0.23 -5.78 -17.06
N PHE A 404 0.79 -4.93 -17.26
CA PHE A 404 1.51 -4.25 -16.19
C PHE A 404 0.72 -3.08 -15.57
N THR A 405 -0.23 -2.49 -16.29
CA THR A 405 -1.10 -1.39 -15.84
C THR A 405 -1.73 -1.66 -14.47
N ARG A 406 -2.20 -2.88 -14.17
CA ARG A 406 -2.74 -3.22 -12.84
C ARG A 406 -1.71 -3.11 -11.71
N HIS A 407 -0.45 -3.42 -12.01
CA HIS A 407 0.65 -3.35 -11.05
C HIS A 407 1.12 -1.90 -10.89
N TYR A 408 1.22 -1.15 -12.00
CA TYR A 408 1.52 0.27 -11.98
C TYR A 408 0.47 1.09 -11.25
N ALA A 409 -0.82 0.79 -11.45
CA ALA A 409 -1.90 1.47 -10.75
C ALA A 409 -1.70 1.35 -9.24
N ALA A 410 -1.56 0.13 -8.71
CA ALA A 410 -1.30 -0.07 -7.29
C ALA A 410 -0.03 0.63 -6.77
N LEU A 411 1.01 0.76 -7.61
CA LEU A 411 2.28 1.36 -7.22
C LEU A 411 2.27 2.89 -7.24
N LEU A 412 1.62 3.48 -8.23
CA LEU A 412 1.71 4.90 -8.56
C LEU A 412 0.45 5.68 -8.15
N GLU A 413 -0.67 5.01 -7.86
CA GLU A 413 -1.89 5.64 -7.33
C GLU A 413 -1.59 6.55 -6.14
N PRO A 414 -0.75 6.17 -5.15
CA PRO A 414 -0.44 7.04 -4.01
C PRO A 414 0.27 8.35 -4.41
N LEU A 415 0.92 8.39 -5.57
CA LEU A 415 1.67 9.55 -6.06
C LEU A 415 0.80 10.50 -6.89
N ARG A 416 -0.31 10.04 -7.48
CA ARG A 416 -1.19 10.88 -8.34
C ARG A 416 -1.70 12.17 -7.68
N PRO A 417 -2.03 12.18 -6.37
CA PRO A 417 -2.53 13.41 -5.73
C PRO A 417 -1.43 14.45 -5.45
N LEU A 418 -0.15 14.09 -5.60
CA LEU A 418 0.95 15.02 -5.40
C LEU A 418 1.00 16.04 -6.55
N VAL A 419 1.26 17.30 -6.21
CA VAL A 419 1.49 18.35 -7.22
C VAL A 419 2.93 18.28 -7.69
N GLY A 420 3.15 18.26 -9.01
CA GLY A 420 4.50 18.31 -9.58
C GLY A 420 5.24 16.98 -9.58
N VAL A 421 4.52 15.85 -9.64
CA VAL A 421 5.13 14.51 -9.80
C VAL A 421 6.05 14.53 -11.00
N THR A 422 7.29 14.09 -10.81
CA THR A 422 8.28 14.02 -11.88
C THR A 422 8.59 12.56 -12.17
N LEU A 423 8.20 12.11 -13.37
CA LEU A 423 8.46 10.76 -13.87
C LEU A 423 9.54 10.81 -14.95
N LEU A 424 10.53 9.95 -14.82
CA LEU A 424 11.51 9.66 -15.87
C LEU A 424 11.25 8.26 -16.44
N GLU A 425 11.12 8.16 -17.75
CA GLU A 425 11.07 6.89 -18.50
C GLU A 425 12.28 6.79 -19.43
N ILE A 426 13.01 5.68 -19.31
CA ILE A 426 14.05 5.26 -20.26
C ILE A 426 13.41 4.23 -21.20
N GLY A 427 13.45 4.49 -22.50
CA GLY A 427 12.71 3.72 -23.51
C GLY A 427 11.38 4.39 -23.86
N VAL A 428 11.39 5.28 -24.85
CA VAL A 428 10.18 6.01 -25.30
C VAL A 428 9.49 5.29 -26.45
N TRP A 429 10.28 4.76 -27.39
CA TRP A 429 9.82 4.06 -28.58
C TRP A 429 8.79 4.88 -29.39
N TYR A 430 7.50 4.52 -29.38
CA TYR A 430 6.41 5.27 -30.04
C TYR A 430 5.80 6.37 -29.16
N GLY A 431 6.07 6.38 -27.85
CA GLY A 431 5.60 7.39 -26.88
C GLY A 431 4.19 7.17 -26.32
N ALA A 432 3.59 6.00 -26.54
CA ALA A 432 2.27 5.65 -25.99
C ALA A 432 2.29 5.62 -24.45
N SER A 433 3.38 5.13 -23.84
CA SER A 433 3.57 5.13 -22.39
C SER A 433 3.70 6.54 -21.83
N LEU A 434 4.50 7.42 -22.46
CA LEU A 434 4.57 8.84 -22.07
C LEU A 434 3.19 9.52 -22.11
N ALA A 435 2.38 9.23 -23.13
CA ALA A 435 1.01 9.74 -23.24
C ALA A 435 0.12 9.21 -22.10
N MET A 436 0.21 7.90 -21.82
CA MET A 436 -0.49 7.26 -20.70
C MET A 436 -0.10 7.88 -19.35
N TRP A 437 1.19 8.08 -19.09
CA TRP A 437 1.69 8.69 -17.85
C TRP A 437 1.28 10.14 -17.69
N SER A 438 1.32 10.91 -18.78
CA SER A 438 0.88 12.31 -18.79
C SER A 438 -0.60 12.46 -18.43
N ASP A 439 -1.45 11.53 -18.86
CA ASP A 439 -2.88 11.55 -18.59
C ASP A 439 -3.16 11.01 -17.16
N TYR A 440 -2.52 9.90 -16.80
CA TYR A 440 -2.72 9.25 -15.51
C TYR A 440 -2.23 10.05 -14.30
N LEU A 441 -1.02 10.63 -14.37
CA LEU A 441 -0.44 11.43 -13.27
C LEU A 441 -0.98 12.86 -13.21
N GLY A 442 -1.75 13.26 -14.22
CA GLY A 442 -2.46 14.52 -14.24
C GLY A 442 -1.61 15.73 -14.70
N PRO A 443 -2.24 16.92 -14.76
CA PRO A 443 -1.75 18.05 -15.55
C PRO A 443 -0.51 18.75 -14.97
N THR A 444 -0.21 18.52 -13.69
CA THR A 444 0.97 19.12 -13.05
C THR A 444 2.20 18.21 -13.12
N ALA A 445 2.03 16.99 -13.63
CA ALA A 445 3.12 16.04 -13.74
C ALA A 445 4.14 16.48 -14.79
N ARG A 446 5.42 16.33 -14.47
CA ARG A 446 6.53 16.49 -15.41
C ARG A 446 6.96 15.12 -15.89
N ILE A 447 6.69 14.85 -17.16
CA ILE A 447 7.09 13.60 -17.83
C ILE A 447 8.39 13.85 -18.58
N ILE A 448 9.41 13.02 -18.30
CA ILE A 448 10.72 13.06 -18.96
C ILE A 448 10.93 11.72 -19.67
N GLY A 449 11.17 11.74 -20.97
CA GLY A 449 11.45 10.54 -21.77
C GLY A 449 12.88 10.58 -22.33
N ILE A 450 13.61 9.48 -22.25
CA ILE A 450 14.94 9.35 -22.87
C ILE A 450 14.96 8.11 -23.76
N ASP A 451 15.40 8.28 -25.01
CA ASP A 451 15.49 7.19 -25.98
C ASP A 451 16.74 7.34 -26.85
N CYS A 452 17.30 6.23 -27.35
CA CYS A 452 18.41 6.29 -28.30
C CYS A 452 17.97 6.81 -29.68
N SER A 453 16.66 6.76 -30.00
CA SER A 453 16.07 7.34 -31.20
C SER A 453 14.62 7.78 -30.99
N LEU A 454 14.37 9.10 -31.03
CA LEU A 454 13.01 9.65 -30.96
C LEU A 454 12.31 9.73 -32.32
N ALA A 455 12.88 9.15 -33.39
CA ALA A 455 12.31 9.25 -34.73
C ALA A 455 10.88 8.69 -34.81
N ARG A 456 10.63 7.56 -34.12
CA ARG A 456 9.30 6.96 -34.02
C ARG A 456 8.34 7.86 -33.26
N PHE A 457 8.69 8.26 -32.03
CA PHE A 457 7.89 9.20 -31.24
C PHE A 457 7.51 10.46 -32.00
N ARG A 458 8.47 11.15 -32.66
CA ARG A 458 8.21 12.38 -33.42
C ARG A 458 7.19 12.19 -34.54
N ARG A 459 7.25 11.04 -35.24
CA ARG A 459 6.27 10.70 -36.29
C ARG A 459 4.86 10.50 -35.73
N HIS A 460 4.74 9.96 -34.52
CA HIS A 460 3.47 9.54 -33.92
C HIS A 460 2.84 10.60 -33.01
N LEU A 461 3.61 11.61 -32.62
CA LEU A 461 3.16 12.71 -31.76
C LEU A 461 1.87 13.39 -32.25
N PRO A 462 1.63 13.64 -33.55
CA PRO A 462 0.36 14.20 -34.01
C PRO A 462 -0.84 13.30 -33.69
N GLU A 463 -0.70 11.98 -33.82
CA GLU A 463 -1.77 11.03 -33.50
C GLU A 463 -2.03 10.95 -32.01
N LEU A 464 -0.97 10.88 -31.18
CA LEU A 464 -1.10 10.90 -29.72
C LEU A 464 -1.86 12.15 -29.25
N ARG A 465 -1.55 13.33 -29.83
CA ARG A 465 -2.28 14.58 -29.55
C ARG A 465 -3.74 14.52 -30.00
N ARG A 466 -4.04 13.95 -31.18
CA ARG A 466 -5.44 13.73 -31.62
C ARG A 466 -6.22 12.85 -30.62
N LYS A 467 -5.56 11.85 -30.04
CA LYS A 467 -6.11 10.96 -29.00
C LYS A 467 -6.19 11.59 -27.61
N GLY A 468 -5.71 12.82 -27.46
CA GLY A 468 -5.83 13.61 -26.23
C GLY A 468 -4.58 13.66 -25.35
N ALA A 469 -3.45 13.11 -25.78
CA ALA A 469 -2.20 13.16 -25.03
C ALA A 469 -1.66 14.60 -24.91
N PHE A 470 -0.90 14.86 -23.84
CA PHE A 470 -0.08 16.08 -23.64
C PHE A 470 -0.86 17.40 -23.66
N ARG A 471 -2.16 17.39 -23.36
CA ARG A 471 -3.01 18.60 -23.34
C ARG A 471 -2.55 19.65 -22.32
N ALA A 472 -2.05 19.18 -21.17
CA ALA A 472 -1.65 20.06 -20.08
C ALA A 472 -0.19 20.51 -20.16
N ALA A 473 0.70 19.58 -20.54
CA ALA A 473 2.12 19.84 -20.67
C ALA A 473 2.74 18.87 -21.68
N GLU A 474 3.71 19.38 -22.46
CA GLU A 474 4.52 18.56 -23.35
C GLU A 474 5.58 17.77 -22.56
N PRO A 475 5.86 16.51 -22.94
CA PRO A 475 6.90 15.73 -22.30
C PRO A 475 8.28 16.29 -22.66
N GLN A 476 9.19 16.29 -21.69
CA GLN A 476 10.59 16.63 -21.94
C GLN A 476 11.31 15.40 -22.50
N THR A 477 11.66 15.41 -23.79
CA THR A 477 12.32 14.26 -24.41
C THR A 477 13.78 14.52 -24.76
N HIS A 478 14.65 13.52 -24.56
CA HIS A 478 16.06 13.55 -24.96
C HIS A 478 16.42 12.35 -25.83
N GLU A 479 17.09 12.60 -26.97
CA GLU A 479 17.59 11.55 -27.85
C GLU A 479 19.06 11.27 -27.50
N LEU A 480 19.30 10.27 -26.65
CA LEU A 480 20.62 9.95 -26.09
C LEU A 480 20.77 8.44 -25.91
N ASP A 481 21.96 7.94 -26.23
CA ASP A 481 22.40 6.61 -25.81
C ASP A 481 22.70 6.64 -24.30
N THR A 482 22.10 5.72 -23.54
CA THR A 482 22.33 5.57 -22.08
C THR A 482 23.77 5.22 -21.75
N ALA A 483 24.53 4.71 -22.72
CA ALA A 483 25.95 4.45 -22.60
C ALA A 483 26.82 5.72 -22.68
N SER A 484 26.30 6.83 -23.21
CA SER A 484 27.07 8.04 -23.54
C SER A 484 27.41 8.94 -22.34
N GLU A 485 28.51 9.70 -22.45
CA GLU A 485 28.86 10.76 -21.49
C GLU A 485 27.83 11.89 -21.43
N ALA A 486 27.14 12.14 -22.55
CA ALA A 486 26.06 13.11 -22.62
C ALA A 486 24.87 12.70 -21.75
N PHE A 487 24.55 11.40 -21.70
CA PHE A 487 23.54 10.86 -20.79
C PHE A 487 23.94 11.06 -19.32
N VAL A 488 25.17 10.72 -18.93
CA VAL A 488 25.67 10.93 -17.56
C VAL A 488 25.60 12.41 -17.17
N SER A 489 25.97 13.30 -18.08
CA SER A 489 25.91 14.75 -17.89
C SER A 489 24.47 15.28 -17.79
N LEU A 490 23.51 14.65 -18.48
CA LEU A 490 22.09 14.95 -18.33
C LEU A 490 21.57 14.50 -16.97
N VAL A 491 21.86 13.26 -16.56
CA VAL A 491 21.47 12.71 -15.25
C VAL A 491 21.95 13.60 -14.11
N ALA A 492 23.16 14.15 -14.21
CA ALA A 492 23.71 15.07 -13.23
C ALA A 492 22.89 16.38 -13.05
N ARG A 493 22.12 16.77 -14.07
CA ARG A 493 21.30 17.99 -14.10
C ARG A 493 19.80 17.72 -13.97
N LEU A 494 19.38 16.46 -13.93
CA LEU A 494 17.97 16.12 -13.76
C LEU A 494 17.44 16.66 -12.41
N PRO A 495 16.17 17.09 -12.39
CA PRO A 495 15.48 17.37 -11.14
C PRO A 495 15.39 16.11 -10.27
N ARG A 496 14.96 16.28 -9.02
CA ARG A 496 14.61 15.14 -8.19
C ARG A 496 13.41 14.40 -8.80
N LEU A 497 13.45 13.07 -8.77
CA LEU A 497 12.51 12.21 -9.46
C LEU A 497 11.59 11.54 -8.42
N HIS A 498 10.29 11.50 -8.70
CA HIS A 498 9.35 10.71 -7.92
C HIS A 498 9.28 9.28 -8.45
N ILE A 499 9.39 9.14 -9.77
CA ILE A 499 9.25 7.86 -10.47
C ILE A 499 10.39 7.74 -11.46
N VAL A 500 11.06 6.60 -11.48
CA VAL A 500 11.99 6.19 -12.53
C VAL A 500 11.48 4.87 -13.11
N LEU A 501 11.31 4.82 -14.43
CA LEU A 501 10.94 3.65 -15.19
C LEU A 501 12.07 3.31 -16.16
N ASP A 502 12.67 2.14 -15.99
CA ASP A 502 13.72 1.59 -16.84
C ASP A 502 13.13 0.51 -17.75
N ASP A 503 12.80 0.91 -18.98
CA ASP A 503 12.28 0.08 -20.05
C ASP A 503 13.21 0.16 -21.29
N GLY A 504 14.52 0.19 -21.02
CA GLY A 504 15.56 0.43 -22.00
C GLY A 504 15.93 -0.78 -22.87
N ASP A 505 17.21 -1.13 -22.94
CA ASP A 505 17.73 -2.23 -23.76
C ASP A 505 17.54 -3.63 -23.14
N HIS A 506 16.96 -3.69 -21.94
CA HIS A 506 16.68 -4.89 -21.14
C HIS A 506 17.91 -5.76 -20.83
N THR A 507 19.13 -5.21 -20.97
CA THR A 507 20.33 -5.93 -20.56
C THR A 507 20.57 -5.74 -19.07
N ALA A 508 20.86 -6.84 -18.37
CA ALA A 508 21.18 -6.84 -16.95
C ALA A 508 22.26 -5.79 -16.56
N LEU A 509 23.28 -5.63 -17.40
CA LEU A 509 24.37 -4.69 -17.15
C LEU A 509 23.92 -3.23 -17.30
N SER A 510 23.09 -2.94 -18.29
CA SER A 510 22.53 -1.61 -18.52
C SER A 510 21.56 -1.23 -17.41
N GLN A 511 20.61 -2.09 -17.08
CA GLN A 511 19.65 -1.89 -15.98
C GLN A 511 20.37 -1.62 -14.65
N TRP A 512 21.43 -2.38 -14.37
CA TRP A 512 22.26 -2.16 -13.19
C TRP A 512 22.97 -0.80 -13.20
N ARG A 513 23.58 -0.43 -14.34
CA ARG A 513 24.24 0.86 -14.50
C ARG A 513 23.26 2.01 -14.33
N LEU A 514 22.07 1.91 -14.95
CA LEU A 514 21.01 2.92 -14.87
C LEU A 514 20.52 3.09 -13.45
N LEU A 515 20.24 1.99 -12.74
CA LEU A 515 19.87 2.03 -11.33
C LEU A 515 20.89 2.82 -10.51
N ARG A 516 22.19 2.52 -10.63
CA ARG A 516 23.24 3.24 -9.89
C ARG A 516 23.32 4.74 -10.22
N LEU A 517 23.10 5.10 -11.47
CA LEU A 517 23.19 6.50 -11.93
C LEU A 517 21.97 7.32 -11.52
N LEU A 518 20.79 6.72 -11.58
CA LEU A 518 19.51 7.39 -11.37
C LEU A 518 19.02 7.31 -9.92
N TRP A 519 19.42 6.30 -9.15
CA TRP A 519 19.06 6.17 -7.74
C TRP A 519 19.30 7.43 -6.90
N PRO A 520 20.45 8.13 -7.00
CA PRO A 520 20.69 9.35 -6.23
C PRO A 520 19.74 10.50 -6.58
N ARG A 521 19.01 10.42 -7.72
CA ARG A 521 18.01 11.42 -8.14
C ARG A 521 16.62 11.12 -7.61
N LEU A 522 16.35 9.88 -7.20
CA LEU A 522 15.05 9.47 -6.67
C LEU A 522 14.79 10.13 -5.31
N LEU A 523 13.59 10.69 -5.11
CA LEU A 523 13.15 11.23 -3.82
C LEU A 523 12.93 10.09 -2.81
N PRO A 524 13.11 10.35 -1.50
CA PRO A 524 12.64 9.42 -0.47
C PRO A 524 11.14 9.11 -0.67
N GLY A 525 10.78 7.83 -0.66
CA GLY A 525 9.42 7.36 -0.97
C GLY A 525 9.07 7.37 -2.46
N GLY A 526 10.04 7.66 -3.34
CA GLY A 526 9.91 7.50 -4.78
C GLY A 526 9.93 6.04 -5.20
N VAL A 527 9.61 5.78 -6.46
CA VAL A 527 9.53 4.42 -7.01
C VAL A 527 10.48 4.26 -8.19
N TYR A 528 11.36 3.27 -8.13
CA TYR A 528 12.16 2.82 -9.26
C TYR A 528 11.56 1.50 -9.79
N VAL A 529 11.24 1.44 -11.08
CA VAL A 529 10.74 0.25 -11.73
C VAL A 529 11.66 -0.14 -12.88
N ILE A 530 12.04 -1.41 -12.93
CA ILE A 530 12.78 -2.03 -14.04
C ILE A 530 11.82 -2.98 -14.75
N GLU A 531 11.55 -2.76 -16.04
CA GLU A 531 10.72 -3.63 -16.88
C GLU A 531 11.53 -4.72 -17.61
N ASP A 532 10.82 -5.74 -18.10
CA ASP A 532 11.32 -6.83 -18.93
C ASP A 532 12.59 -7.49 -18.39
N VAL A 533 12.58 -7.68 -17.08
CA VAL A 533 13.56 -8.47 -16.36
C VAL A 533 13.39 -9.94 -16.80
N VAL A 534 14.46 -10.53 -17.35
CA VAL A 534 14.45 -11.92 -17.87
C VAL A 534 13.89 -12.89 -16.81
N GLN A 535 12.95 -13.75 -17.21
CA GLN A 535 12.09 -14.58 -16.33
C GLN A 535 12.76 -15.12 -15.05
N PRO A 536 12.04 -15.18 -13.91
CA PRO A 536 12.58 -15.60 -12.60
C PRO A 536 13.41 -16.90 -12.62
N GLY A 537 13.03 -17.92 -13.39
CA GLY A 537 13.80 -19.17 -13.51
C GLY A 537 15.13 -19.04 -14.27
N ALA A 538 15.20 -18.11 -15.22
CA ALA A 538 16.42 -17.69 -15.90
C ALA A 538 17.08 -16.46 -15.23
N PHE A 539 16.49 -15.91 -14.17
CA PHE A 539 17.09 -14.86 -13.38
C PHE A 539 18.08 -15.44 -12.37
N PHE A 540 17.72 -16.59 -11.79
CA PHE A 540 18.53 -17.32 -10.81
C PHE A 540 19.56 -18.28 -11.42
N ALA A 541 19.45 -18.63 -12.71
CA ALA A 541 20.26 -19.71 -13.30
C ALA A 541 21.34 -19.29 -14.32
N PRO A 542 21.24 -18.12 -15.00
CA PRO A 542 22.40 -17.58 -15.73
C PRO A 542 22.51 -16.04 -15.85
N SER A 543 21.69 -15.21 -15.18
CA SER A 543 21.81 -13.74 -15.30
C SER A 543 22.74 -13.17 -14.23
N ALA A 544 23.74 -12.37 -14.65
CA ALA A 544 24.68 -11.68 -13.76
C ALA A 544 24.01 -10.71 -12.75
N PHE A 545 22.69 -10.48 -12.87
CA PHE A 545 21.91 -9.53 -12.07
C PHE A 545 21.04 -10.18 -10.98
N GLY A 546 20.66 -11.45 -11.13
CA GLY A 546 19.89 -12.18 -10.11
C GLY A 546 20.63 -12.28 -8.77
N ALA A 547 21.95 -12.38 -8.82
CA ALA A 547 22.80 -12.39 -7.62
C ALA A 547 22.89 -11.01 -6.94
N VAL A 548 22.80 -9.93 -7.71
CA VAL A 548 22.87 -8.54 -7.25
C VAL A 548 21.57 -8.15 -6.57
N LEU A 549 20.41 -8.46 -7.17
CA LEU A 549 19.10 -8.23 -6.56
C LEU A 549 18.82 -9.13 -5.35
N GLY A 550 19.26 -10.39 -5.38
CA GLY A 550 19.22 -11.27 -4.20
C GLY A 550 20.08 -10.71 -3.04
N ALA A 551 21.23 -10.12 -3.37
CA ALA A 551 22.08 -9.41 -2.42
C ALA A 551 21.44 -8.11 -1.89
N VAL A 552 20.63 -7.43 -2.71
CA VAL A 552 19.88 -6.24 -2.29
C VAL A 552 18.70 -6.61 -1.38
N ALA A 553 18.06 -7.75 -1.60
CA ALA A 553 16.91 -8.19 -0.80
C ALA A 553 17.28 -8.93 0.49
N ASN A 554 18.52 -9.44 0.62
CA ASN A 554 18.92 -10.28 1.77
C ASN A 554 20.45 -10.25 2.03
N GLU A 555 20.85 -9.74 3.20
CA GLU A 555 22.27 -9.68 3.61
C GLU A 555 22.93 -11.07 3.69
N SER A 556 22.16 -12.13 3.98
CA SER A 556 22.67 -13.51 3.98
C SER A 556 22.95 -14.06 2.57
N TYR A 557 22.30 -13.50 1.55
CA TYR A 557 22.49 -13.90 0.16
C TYR A 557 23.86 -13.43 -0.39
N LEU A 558 24.37 -12.29 0.08
CA LEU A 558 25.73 -11.80 -0.22
C LEU A 558 26.83 -12.80 0.12
N ARG A 559 26.57 -13.73 1.07
CA ARG A 559 27.50 -14.79 1.49
C ARG A 559 27.10 -16.18 0.99
N SER A 560 26.12 -16.26 0.09
CA SER A 560 25.60 -17.52 -0.41
C SER A 560 26.55 -18.18 -1.41
N ALA A 561 26.42 -19.51 -1.55
CA ALA A 561 27.11 -20.26 -2.59
C ALA A 561 26.69 -19.83 -4.01
N GLU A 562 25.50 -19.22 -4.16
CA GLU A 562 24.96 -18.74 -5.43
C GLU A 562 25.82 -17.60 -6.02
N VAL A 563 26.14 -16.60 -5.19
CA VAL A 563 26.95 -15.43 -5.60
C VAL A 563 28.35 -15.86 -6.06
N ASN A 564 28.94 -16.83 -5.37
CA ASN A 564 30.25 -17.36 -5.74
C ASN A 564 30.22 -18.11 -7.07
N ARG A 565 29.19 -18.93 -7.33
CA ARG A 565 29.00 -19.63 -8.62
C ARG A 565 28.86 -18.64 -9.77
N GLU A 566 28.12 -17.56 -9.56
CA GLU A 566 27.92 -16.55 -10.60
C GLU A 566 29.19 -15.75 -10.88
N ARG A 567 29.93 -15.39 -9.82
CA ARG A 567 31.25 -14.78 -9.95
C ARG A 567 32.19 -15.63 -10.80
N GLU A 568 32.23 -16.94 -10.56
CA GLU A 568 33.03 -17.87 -11.36
C GLU A 568 32.58 -17.91 -12.83
N ARG A 569 31.27 -17.87 -13.08
CA ARG A 569 30.69 -17.87 -14.42
C ARG A 569 31.10 -16.63 -15.22
N VAL A 570 30.96 -15.44 -14.64
CA VAL A 570 31.37 -14.16 -15.26
C VAL A 570 32.86 -14.14 -15.55
N VAL A 571 33.68 -14.57 -14.58
CA VAL A 571 35.14 -14.61 -14.72
C VAL A 571 35.57 -15.60 -15.81
N SER A 572 34.92 -16.76 -15.90
CA SER A 572 35.19 -17.77 -16.92
C SER A 572 34.77 -17.29 -18.31
N ALA A 573 33.58 -16.68 -18.44
CA ALA A 573 33.08 -16.14 -19.70
C ALA A 573 33.99 -15.02 -20.23
N ALA A 574 34.41 -14.08 -19.37
CA ALA A 574 35.34 -13.01 -19.74
C ALA A 574 36.69 -13.56 -20.22
N ARG A 575 37.20 -14.61 -19.55
CA ARG A 575 38.42 -15.31 -19.98
C ARG A 575 38.26 -15.93 -21.36
N ALA A 576 37.17 -16.68 -21.58
CA ALA A 576 36.90 -17.37 -22.83
C ALA A 576 36.72 -16.40 -24.01
N ALA A 577 35.97 -15.31 -23.80
CA ALA A 577 35.75 -14.27 -24.81
C ALA A 577 37.07 -13.61 -25.23
N ALA A 578 37.94 -13.28 -24.27
CA ALA A 578 39.25 -12.68 -24.55
C ALA A 578 40.15 -13.61 -25.39
N VAL A 579 40.17 -14.91 -25.07
CA VAL A 579 40.94 -15.91 -25.83
C VAL A 579 40.37 -16.05 -27.24
N ALA A 580 39.04 -16.15 -27.37
CA ALA A 580 38.36 -16.27 -28.65
C ALA A 580 38.61 -15.04 -29.56
N GLU A 581 38.64 -13.84 -28.99
CA GLU A 581 38.93 -12.60 -29.72
C GLU A 581 40.35 -12.61 -30.30
N VAL A 582 41.36 -12.99 -29.52
CA VAL A 582 42.75 -13.12 -30.00
C VAL A 582 42.86 -14.19 -31.08
N GLU A 583 42.24 -15.35 -30.89
CA GLU A 583 42.25 -16.39 -31.91
C GLU A 583 41.56 -15.94 -33.20
N HIS A 584 40.44 -15.23 -33.09
CA HIS A 584 39.73 -14.68 -34.23
C HIS A 584 40.59 -13.65 -34.97
N ALA A 585 41.27 -12.76 -34.25
CA ALA A 585 42.22 -11.81 -34.83
C ALA A 585 43.38 -12.52 -35.54
N ARG A 586 43.96 -13.56 -34.94
CA ARG A 586 45.02 -14.39 -35.56
C ARG A 586 44.55 -15.06 -36.85
N ARG A 587 43.36 -15.67 -36.84
CA ARG A 587 42.76 -16.27 -38.05
C ARG A 587 42.49 -15.22 -39.13
N ALA A 588 42.01 -14.04 -38.74
CA ALA A 588 41.76 -12.94 -39.67
C ALA A 588 43.05 -12.43 -40.33
N VAL A 589 44.15 -12.31 -39.58
CA VAL A 589 45.48 -11.98 -40.11
C VAL A 589 45.95 -13.07 -41.07
N ALA A 590 45.90 -14.35 -40.67
CA ALA A 590 46.32 -15.46 -41.54
C ALA A 590 45.53 -15.51 -42.85
N HIS A 591 44.22 -15.31 -42.81
CA HIS A 591 43.38 -15.26 -44.01
C HIS A 591 43.73 -14.08 -44.92
N ALA A 592 43.97 -12.89 -44.33
CA ALA A 592 44.37 -11.71 -45.09
C ALA A 592 45.78 -11.85 -45.69
N THR A 593 46.72 -12.50 -45.01
CA THR A 593 48.05 -12.82 -45.54
C THR A 593 47.94 -13.78 -46.73
N ALA A 594 47.15 -14.85 -46.61
CA ALA A 594 46.92 -15.78 -47.71
C ALA A 594 46.16 -15.14 -48.89
N ALA A 595 45.32 -14.13 -48.65
CA ALA A 595 44.67 -13.35 -49.71
C ALA A 595 45.69 -12.43 -50.41
N ARG A 596 46.61 -11.81 -49.65
CA ARG A 596 47.71 -11.00 -50.20
C ARG A 596 48.62 -11.81 -51.11
N GLU A 597 48.96 -13.05 -50.72
CA GLU A 597 49.82 -13.95 -51.51
C GLU A 597 49.19 -14.41 -52.82
N ARG A 598 47.84 -14.44 -52.91
CA ARG A 598 47.09 -14.82 -54.10
C ARG A 598 46.77 -13.65 -55.04
N ALA A 599 46.97 -12.41 -54.61
CA ALA A 599 46.63 -11.22 -55.39
C ALA A 599 47.74 -10.88 -56.41
N GLY A 600 47.35 -10.59 -57.66
CA GLY A 600 48.23 -9.99 -58.67
C GLY A 600 48.45 -8.49 -58.46
N ASP A 601 49.42 -7.89 -59.14
CA ASP A 601 49.73 -6.46 -59.00
C ASP A 601 48.61 -5.56 -59.56
N GLY A 602 48.04 -4.69 -58.70
CA GLY A 602 46.93 -3.79 -59.07
C GLY A 602 46.25 -3.10 -57.88
N ARG A 603 45.18 -2.32 -58.12
CA ARG A 603 44.44 -1.59 -57.07
C ARG A 603 43.84 -2.52 -55.99
N ASP A 604 43.48 -3.74 -56.38
CA ASP A 604 42.95 -4.74 -55.44
C ASP A 604 44.02 -5.19 -54.43
N ARG A 605 45.30 -5.21 -54.83
CA ARG A 605 46.43 -5.51 -53.94
C ARG A 605 46.61 -4.43 -52.87
N ALA A 606 46.52 -3.15 -53.25
CA ALA A 606 46.62 -2.04 -52.30
C ALA A 606 45.48 -2.06 -51.26
N ALA A 607 44.26 -2.40 -51.68
CA ALA A 607 43.12 -2.56 -50.76
C ALA A 607 43.31 -3.74 -49.79
N ILE A 608 43.83 -4.88 -50.28
CA ILE A 608 44.14 -6.06 -49.46
C ILE A 608 45.28 -5.76 -48.47
N GLU A 609 46.32 -5.04 -48.89
CA GLU A 609 47.43 -4.63 -48.02
C GLU A 609 46.97 -3.67 -46.93
N SER A 610 46.12 -2.69 -47.27
CA SER A 610 45.51 -1.80 -46.27
C SER A 610 44.65 -2.58 -45.26
N ALA A 611 43.86 -3.56 -45.71
CA ALA A 611 43.04 -4.39 -44.84
C ALA A 611 43.89 -5.32 -43.95
N LEU A 612 44.99 -5.87 -44.48
CA LEU A 612 45.94 -6.66 -43.71
C LEU A 612 46.62 -5.82 -42.63
N ALA A 613 47.10 -4.62 -42.97
CA ALA A 613 47.72 -3.71 -42.01
C ALA A 613 46.77 -3.37 -40.84
N ALA A 614 45.49 -3.10 -41.13
CA ALA A 614 44.48 -2.87 -40.11
C ALA A 614 44.27 -4.10 -39.19
N LYS A 615 44.24 -5.31 -39.76
CA LYS A 615 44.09 -6.56 -38.98
C LYS A 615 45.33 -6.89 -38.15
N VAL A 616 46.53 -6.64 -38.66
CA VAL A 616 47.79 -6.80 -37.92
C VAL A 616 47.84 -5.83 -36.75
N SER A 617 47.53 -4.56 -36.98
CA SER A 617 47.49 -3.55 -35.93
C SER A 617 46.47 -3.91 -34.83
N ALA A 618 45.31 -4.46 -35.20
CA ALA A 618 44.32 -4.95 -34.23
C ALA A 618 44.85 -6.13 -33.39
N LEU A 619 45.59 -7.06 -34.00
CA LEU A 619 46.22 -8.17 -33.27
C LEU A 619 47.34 -7.69 -32.34
N GLU A 620 48.21 -6.78 -32.80
CA GLU A 620 49.28 -6.18 -31.99
C GLU A 620 48.72 -5.45 -30.77
N ALA A 621 47.59 -4.73 -30.93
CA ALA A 621 46.92 -4.08 -29.82
C ALA A 621 46.46 -5.07 -28.73
N LEU A 622 45.88 -6.21 -29.14
CA LEU A 622 45.49 -7.28 -28.21
C LEU A 622 46.71 -7.95 -27.55
N GLU A 623 47.81 -8.13 -28.29
CA GLU A 623 49.05 -8.69 -27.73
C GLU A 623 49.71 -7.73 -26.72
N ALA A 624 49.64 -6.41 -26.97
CA ALA A 624 50.09 -5.39 -26.03
C ALA A 624 49.23 -5.32 -24.76
N GLU A 625 47.91 -5.57 -24.86
CA GLU A 625 46.99 -5.60 -23.71
C GLU A 625 47.35 -6.70 -22.70
N GLY A 626 47.81 -7.85 -23.19
CA GLY A 626 48.19 -8.98 -22.32
C GLY A 626 48.70 -10.24 -22.99
N GLY A 627 48.74 -10.32 -24.32
CA GLY A 627 49.27 -11.45 -25.08
C GLY A 627 48.71 -12.80 -24.61
N PRO A 628 49.55 -13.80 -24.29
CA PRO A 628 49.09 -15.11 -23.79
C PRO A 628 48.29 -15.05 -22.48
N ARG A 629 48.43 -13.96 -21.71
CA ARG A 629 47.74 -13.75 -20.42
C ARG A 629 46.56 -12.80 -20.50
N ILE A 630 46.14 -12.37 -21.70
CA ILE A 630 44.98 -11.47 -21.86
C ILE A 630 43.72 -12.06 -21.19
N GLY A 631 43.53 -13.37 -21.30
CA GLY A 631 42.43 -14.08 -20.64
C GLY A 631 42.48 -13.96 -19.11
N GLU A 632 43.67 -14.04 -18.49
CA GLU A 632 43.80 -13.84 -17.04
C GLU A 632 43.63 -12.39 -16.62
N ARG A 633 44.05 -11.43 -17.46
CA ARG A 633 43.89 -10.00 -17.18
C ARG A 633 42.42 -9.60 -17.21
N ARG A 634 41.69 -9.98 -18.28
CA ARG A 634 40.25 -9.69 -18.40
C ARG A 634 39.42 -10.45 -17.37
N ALA A 635 39.79 -11.69 -17.04
CA ALA A 635 39.19 -12.43 -15.92
C ALA A 635 39.34 -11.69 -14.58
N ARG A 636 40.53 -11.15 -14.27
CA ARG A 636 40.76 -10.35 -13.05
C ARG A 636 40.01 -9.03 -13.05
N ALA A 637 39.87 -8.38 -14.21
CA ALA A 637 39.08 -7.17 -14.34
C ALA A 637 37.59 -7.45 -14.09
N ALA A 638 37.04 -8.47 -14.75
CA ALA A 638 35.65 -8.90 -14.57
C ALA A 638 35.34 -9.31 -13.12
N ALA A 639 36.28 -10.01 -12.45
CA ALA A 639 36.14 -10.34 -11.03
C ALA A 639 35.99 -9.09 -10.15
N ARG A 640 36.87 -8.08 -10.34
CA ARG A 640 36.81 -6.82 -9.58
C ARG A 640 35.54 -6.04 -9.85
N GLU A 641 35.08 -6.02 -11.10
CA GLU A 641 33.86 -5.34 -11.49
C GLU A 641 32.61 -6.01 -10.91
N PHE A 642 32.59 -7.34 -10.89
CA PHE A 642 31.55 -8.13 -10.22
C PHE A 642 31.53 -7.83 -8.71
N ASP A 643 32.69 -7.91 -8.05
CA ASP A 643 32.81 -7.66 -6.60
C ASP A 643 32.38 -6.22 -6.25
N ALA A 644 32.76 -5.23 -7.06
CA ALA A 644 32.33 -3.83 -6.89
C ALA A 644 30.83 -3.65 -7.12
N SER A 645 30.24 -4.38 -8.07
CA SER A 645 28.80 -4.35 -8.31
C SER A 645 28.04 -4.93 -7.12
N VAL A 646 28.46 -6.08 -6.59
CA VAL A 646 27.87 -6.67 -5.38
C VAL A 646 27.94 -5.71 -4.17
N GLN A 647 29.08 -5.04 -3.97
CA GLN A 647 29.21 -4.05 -2.90
C GLN A 647 28.30 -2.83 -3.08
N SER A 648 28.20 -2.31 -4.30
CA SER A 648 27.29 -1.20 -4.61
C SER A 648 25.83 -1.61 -4.44
N ALA A 649 25.48 -2.88 -4.70
CA ALA A 649 24.14 -3.42 -4.52
C ALA A 649 23.76 -3.46 -3.05
N ALA A 650 24.67 -3.96 -2.20
CA ALA A 650 24.50 -3.97 -0.75
C ALA A 650 24.32 -2.56 -0.16
N ALA A 651 25.00 -1.56 -0.71
CA ALA A 651 24.83 -0.17 -0.27
C ALA A 651 23.45 0.40 -0.65
N LEU A 652 23.00 0.15 -1.89
CA LEU A 652 21.67 0.56 -2.34
C LEU A 652 20.55 -0.15 -1.56
N ALA A 653 20.76 -1.42 -1.22
CA ALA A 653 19.87 -2.23 -0.40
C ALA A 653 19.54 -1.61 0.95
N ALA A 654 20.58 -1.08 1.61
CA ALA A 654 20.44 -0.47 2.92
C ALA A 654 19.63 0.83 2.86
N GLU A 655 19.45 1.41 1.67
CA GLU A 655 18.67 2.63 1.44
C GLU A 655 17.24 2.34 0.94
N ALA A 656 16.96 1.12 0.48
CA ALA A 656 15.64 0.72 -0.01
C ALA A 656 14.71 0.36 1.15
N GLU A 657 13.48 0.90 1.11
CA GLU A 657 12.38 0.55 2.01
C GLU A 657 11.83 -0.84 1.65
N SER A 658 11.66 -1.12 0.36
CA SER A 658 11.19 -2.42 -0.11
C SER A 658 11.67 -2.76 -1.53
N ILE A 659 11.76 -4.06 -1.80
CA ILE A 659 12.05 -4.60 -3.13
C ILE A 659 11.04 -5.69 -3.44
N GLU A 660 10.35 -5.53 -4.57
CA GLU A 660 9.29 -6.43 -4.98
C GLU A 660 9.53 -6.91 -6.41
N VAL A 661 9.38 -8.22 -6.62
CA VAL A 661 9.38 -8.81 -7.96
C VAL A 661 7.93 -9.08 -8.35
N ARG A 662 7.44 -8.41 -9.38
CA ARG A 662 6.07 -8.54 -9.89
C ARG A 662 6.12 -8.90 -11.39
N ARG A 663 5.83 -10.17 -11.73
CA ARG A 663 6.04 -10.74 -13.08
C ARG A 663 7.49 -10.59 -13.57
N MET A 664 7.72 -9.72 -14.56
CA MET A 664 9.01 -9.37 -15.17
C MET A 664 9.46 -7.97 -14.73
N CYS A 665 8.83 -7.40 -13.71
CA CYS A 665 9.22 -6.11 -13.16
C CYS A 665 9.91 -6.28 -11.82
N VAL A 666 10.96 -5.50 -11.60
CA VAL A 666 11.55 -5.28 -10.27
C VAL A 666 11.19 -3.87 -9.83
N VAL A 667 10.60 -3.76 -8.65
CA VAL A 667 10.18 -2.50 -8.05
C VAL A 667 11.02 -2.26 -6.81
N ILE A 668 11.57 -1.06 -6.68
CA ILE A 668 12.39 -0.64 -5.55
C ILE A 668 11.81 0.67 -5.02
N ARG A 669 11.56 0.73 -3.72
CA ARG A 669 11.04 1.92 -3.00
C ARG A 669 12.06 2.45 -2.01
#